data_AF-A0A7I8VJU1-F1
#
_entry.id   AF-A0A7I8VJU1-F1
#
_cell.length_a   1.000
_cell.length_b   1.000
_cell.length_c   1.000
_cell.angle_alpha   90.00
_cell.angle_beta   90.00
_cell.angle_gamma   90.00
#
_symmetry.space_group_name_H-M   'P 1'
#
loop_
_entity.id
_entity.type
_entity.pdbx_description
1 polymer ?
#
loop_
_entity_poly.entity_id
_entity_poly.type
_entity_poly.pdbx_seq_one_letter_code
_entity_poly.pdbx_strand_id
1 'polypeptide(L)'
;MGLSTSKKKKLHHTNTNDDLPEVTESKEDNNSKLSTSQTFFKWDINSCSKNLVISDDFSTISKPFKTGTIDSVRSKFGYNSGRHVYRVNWPIDRRGEDIAVIGFSTKHLPLQSVCGSSEKSFGLNLIDNSIIFNNAKTNTNADEEVPDTFIVILDLIDDWWIIKMDNKYIKISLKELKNVIEKENNKLYLTTSMTKDGGRVNVNIDWRNPSILLEDDSPHILDSISMKYVFDVSIQESWLTSKSILKQLILNDGDKIKSIIIQSINLFKLYPNMLESSIAIYSADDSIKIILRYYELLSRNLEDEKVHACFKWMTVFLFFLTNTNSTNSFLAEENGILKIIGKVLKMFQNKKNPKPFLLIKLLLNLSKPIQMREKIRQSRVYDIISWFSDNDDVESYKMYATMIKARVMNSTERSHWNIDETILQSLTISIKLRDENGNIDFKEMTLNLYEVLDCISLICENSDNGKYFLRNGVTYELIDIISIQSTHTLTAEKAVHCLNQLFNQIKKRLENGNLSDIDDIAFLFKSDRLNMILHNLLGKSSDVDLHKQIKTCLIEIQDIAKICSNHNCFYKNLCRKFIINNLKINDAFLEPAYDMCYCKFCFTLRGDKEYYARGYPESTYALPIGWYRIGLKLPPRAKVENAFEKWHRAFHGTRVENILKILQHGDLLMPGDITAEGQQLKELDGHFNLDYKPEGFDTRQVFVSPTIRYAGLNVYSYKQKWKDFNVKVAFQVLIKPGTYKIGKETIGTSERIDQRISNDEIEWSTKRRGVIIPYGLLIKVTKENLS
;
A
#
# COMPACT_ATOMS: atom_id res chain seq x y z
N MET A 1 51.81 35.67 26.53
CA MET A 1 50.36 35.61 26.81
C MET A 1 49.93 34.14 26.66
N GLY A 2 49.03 33.68 27.54
CA GLY A 2 48.84 32.29 28.03
C GLY A 2 48.64 31.17 26.98
N LEU A 3 49.13 29.95 27.23
CA LEU A 3 48.55 28.83 28.05
C LEU A 3 47.58 27.97 27.21
N SER A 4 47.52 26.64 27.21
CA SER A 4 48.28 25.55 27.85
C SER A 4 47.85 24.21 27.19
N THR A 5 48.75 23.21 27.15
CA THR A 5 48.44 21.80 26.82
C THR A 5 49.15 20.89 27.83
N SER A 6 48.47 19.86 28.36
CA SER A 6 49.10 18.72 29.08
C SER A 6 48.18 17.49 29.03
N LYS A 7 48.58 16.42 28.31
CA LYS A 7 49.22 15.16 28.75
C LYS A 7 48.35 14.19 29.58
N LYS A 8 48.17 12.96 29.08
CA LYS A 8 47.87 11.75 29.87
C LYS A 8 48.95 10.67 29.63
N LYS A 9 49.38 10.03 30.73
CA LYS A 9 50.44 9.01 30.88
C LYS A 9 49.88 7.57 30.73
N LYS A 10 50.76 6.64 30.29
CA LYS A 10 50.69 5.17 30.46
C LYS A 10 51.31 4.76 31.82
N LEU A 11 50.90 3.62 32.41
CA LEU A 11 51.74 2.42 32.70
C LEU A 11 51.04 1.30 33.51
N HIS A 12 51.63 0.10 33.43
CA HIS A 12 51.24 -1.30 33.71
C HIS A 12 50.94 -1.77 35.16
N HIS A 13 50.26 -2.94 35.31
CA HIS A 13 50.72 -4.23 35.92
C HIS A 13 49.53 -5.23 36.12
N THR A 14 49.51 -6.43 35.49
CA THR A 14 49.90 -7.83 35.89
C THR A 14 48.93 -8.66 36.76
N ASN A 15 48.79 -9.94 36.34
CA ASN A 15 47.96 -11.09 36.77
C ASN A 15 47.96 -11.51 38.25
N THR A 16 46.86 -12.18 38.66
CA THR A 16 46.85 -13.49 39.38
C THR A 16 45.53 -14.24 39.10
N ASN A 17 45.64 -15.54 38.79
CA ASN A 17 44.56 -16.55 38.71
C ASN A 17 44.22 -17.09 40.12
N ASP A 18 43.03 -17.67 40.29
CA ASP A 18 42.79 -18.99 40.94
C ASP A 18 41.30 -19.41 40.79
N ASP A 19 41.06 -20.27 39.79
CA ASP A 19 40.47 -21.63 39.84
C ASP A 19 39.02 -22.00 40.27
N LEU A 20 38.37 -22.72 39.31
CA LEU A 20 37.38 -23.83 39.34
C LEU A 20 35.87 -23.54 39.17
N PRO A 21 35.07 -24.44 38.52
CA PRO A 21 35.30 -25.22 37.29
C PRO A 21 34.15 -25.13 36.26
N GLU A 22 34.41 -25.59 35.04
CA GLU A 22 33.45 -25.75 33.92
C GLU A 22 32.26 -26.67 34.27
N VAL A 23 31.04 -26.21 33.94
CA VAL A 23 29.88 -27.07 33.67
C VAL A 23 29.41 -26.75 32.25
N THR A 24 29.51 -27.74 31.38
CA THR A 24 29.05 -27.72 30.00
C THR A 24 27.52 -27.81 29.95
N GLU A 25 26.85 -26.67 29.76
CA GLU A 25 25.43 -26.65 29.36
C GLU A 25 25.29 -26.98 27.87
N SER A 26 24.78 -28.17 27.60
CA SER A 26 24.16 -28.54 26.33
C SER A 26 22.84 -27.75 26.18
N LYS A 27 22.90 -26.64 25.43
CA LYS A 27 21.69 -25.95 24.95
C LYS A 27 21.17 -26.65 23.70
N GLU A 28 20.25 -27.57 23.88
CA GLU A 28 19.23 -27.86 22.87
C GLU A 28 18.30 -26.65 22.76
N ASP A 29 18.50 -25.84 21.73
CA ASP A 29 17.61 -24.75 21.34
C ASP A 29 16.26 -25.32 20.82
N ASN A 30 15.35 -25.62 21.73
CA ASN A 30 13.94 -25.86 21.42
C ASN A 30 13.11 -24.58 21.52
N ASN A 31 13.41 -23.59 20.67
CA ASN A 31 12.52 -22.44 20.45
C ASN A 31 11.54 -22.72 19.30
N SER A 32 10.52 -23.52 19.58
CA SER A 32 9.36 -23.65 18.70
C SER A 32 8.45 -22.41 18.83
N LYS A 33 8.33 -21.64 17.74
CA LYS A 33 7.41 -20.50 17.64
C LYS A 33 5.96 -20.97 17.86
N LEU A 34 5.34 -20.51 18.94
CA LEU A 34 3.92 -20.74 19.24
C LEU A 34 3.03 -20.19 18.10
N SER A 35 2.10 -21.00 17.60
CA SER A 35 1.19 -20.63 16.50
C SER A 35 0.22 -19.51 16.89
N THR A 36 -0.03 -18.57 15.99
CA THR A 36 -0.93 -17.41 16.12
C THR A 36 -2.36 -17.74 16.55
N SER A 37 -2.84 -18.96 16.36
CA SER A 37 -4.17 -19.43 16.80
C SER A 37 -4.31 -19.58 18.33
N GLN A 38 -3.20 -19.72 19.05
CA GLN A 38 -3.23 -19.88 20.52
C GLN A 38 -3.29 -18.55 21.28
N THR A 39 -2.99 -17.40 20.66
CA THR A 39 -2.98 -16.08 21.34
C THR A 39 -4.35 -15.40 21.40
N PHE A 40 -5.36 -15.91 20.68
CA PHE A 40 -6.70 -15.31 20.65
C PHE A 40 -7.50 -15.54 21.94
N PHE A 41 -7.16 -16.58 22.71
CA PHE A 41 -7.97 -17.01 23.84
C PHE A 41 -7.29 -16.82 25.20
N LYS A 42 -6.39 -15.85 25.23
CA LYS A 42 -5.52 -15.53 26.36
C LYS A 42 -5.99 -14.26 27.06
N TRP A 43 -5.30 -13.85 28.12
CA TRP A 43 -5.60 -12.60 28.82
C TRP A 43 -5.34 -11.40 27.92
N ASP A 44 -6.20 -10.38 28.03
CA ASP A 44 -6.05 -9.14 27.27
C ASP A 44 -5.28 -8.10 28.06
N ILE A 45 -4.12 -7.69 27.56
CA ILE A 45 -3.32 -6.62 28.14
C ILE A 45 -4.06 -5.28 28.17
N ASN A 46 -4.98 -5.04 27.22
CA ASN A 46 -5.76 -3.81 27.18
C ASN A 46 -6.98 -3.84 28.12
N SER A 47 -7.37 -5.02 28.61
CA SER A 47 -8.49 -5.22 29.54
C SER A 47 -8.00 -5.86 30.85
N CYS A 48 -6.90 -5.32 31.38
CA CYS A 48 -6.25 -5.78 32.60
C CYS A 48 -6.03 -4.62 33.58
N SER A 49 -6.23 -4.86 34.89
CA SER A 49 -5.86 -3.87 35.91
C SER A 49 -4.36 -3.53 35.83
N LYS A 50 -4.03 -2.26 36.03
CA LYS A 50 -2.65 -1.75 36.02
C LYS A 50 -1.75 -2.34 37.12
N ASN A 51 -2.34 -3.04 38.08
CA ASN A 51 -1.61 -3.69 39.17
C ASN A 51 -1.30 -5.16 38.89
N LEU A 52 -1.79 -5.73 37.78
CA LEU A 52 -1.45 -7.08 37.35
C LEU A 52 -0.35 -7.01 36.27
N VAL A 53 0.48 -8.05 36.25
CA VAL A 53 1.49 -8.28 35.22
C VAL A 53 1.06 -9.49 34.41
N ILE A 54 1.02 -9.36 33.09
CA ILE A 54 0.73 -10.45 32.18
C ILE A 54 2.05 -10.98 31.61
N SER A 55 2.20 -12.30 31.51
CA SER A 55 3.35 -12.94 30.85
C SER A 55 3.41 -12.61 29.35
N ASP A 56 4.59 -12.71 28.75
CA ASP A 56 4.79 -12.42 27.32
C ASP A 56 3.95 -13.28 26.38
N ASP A 57 3.62 -14.49 26.81
CA ASP A 57 2.76 -15.40 26.08
C ASP A 57 1.27 -15.13 26.32
N PHE A 58 0.89 -14.14 27.15
CA PHE A 58 -0.47 -13.76 27.56
C PHE A 58 -1.28 -14.82 28.33
N SER A 59 -0.72 -15.99 28.63
CA SER A 59 -1.47 -17.08 29.28
C SER A 59 -1.57 -16.91 30.80
N THR A 60 -0.63 -16.19 31.39
CA THR A 60 -0.48 -16.06 32.84
C THR A 60 -0.64 -14.62 33.28
N ILE A 61 -1.39 -14.41 34.35
CA ILE A 61 -1.39 -13.17 35.11
C ILE A 61 -0.72 -13.40 36.47
N SER A 62 0.00 -12.42 36.96
CA SER A 62 0.53 -12.38 38.31
C SER A 62 0.27 -11.01 38.95
N LYS A 63 -0.02 -11.00 40.25
CA LYS A 63 -0.14 -9.77 41.04
C LYS A 63 1.17 -9.53 41.80
N PRO A 64 2.01 -8.55 41.41
CA PRO A 64 3.16 -8.14 42.22
C PRO A 64 2.70 -7.56 43.56
N PHE A 65 3.59 -7.49 44.55
CA PHE A 65 3.29 -7.00 45.91
C PHE A 65 2.72 -5.55 45.91
N LYS A 66 1.38 -5.44 45.85
CA LYS A 66 0.60 -4.20 45.83
C LYS A 66 -0.64 -4.40 46.70
N THR A 67 -0.40 -4.29 48.01
CA THR A 67 -1.31 -4.66 49.09
C THR A 67 -2.69 -3.99 48.99
N GLY A 68 -3.73 -4.75 49.35
CA GLY A 68 -5.07 -4.22 49.66
C GLY A 68 -5.98 -3.84 48.49
N THR A 69 -5.59 -4.10 47.24
CA THR A 69 -6.42 -3.80 46.05
C THR A 69 -7.05 -5.06 45.44
N ILE A 70 -8.26 -4.93 44.89
CA ILE A 70 -8.92 -5.97 44.10
C ILE A 70 -8.61 -5.67 42.64
N ASP A 71 -8.00 -6.63 41.94
CA ASP A 71 -7.59 -6.45 40.56
C ASP A 71 -8.15 -7.55 39.67
N SER A 72 -8.67 -7.13 38.52
CA SER A 72 -9.33 -8.00 37.56
C SER A 72 -8.73 -7.90 36.17
N VAL A 73 -8.88 -8.98 35.42
CA VAL A 73 -8.50 -9.07 34.00
C VAL A 73 -9.55 -9.84 33.22
N ARG A 74 -9.71 -9.47 31.95
CA ARG A 74 -10.61 -10.13 31.00
C ARG A 74 -9.82 -10.89 29.93
N SER A 75 -10.42 -11.95 29.39
CA SER A 75 -9.94 -12.60 28.17
C SER A 75 -10.04 -11.68 26.96
N LYS A 76 -9.22 -11.94 25.95
CA LYS A 76 -9.20 -11.16 24.69
C LYS A 76 -10.46 -11.31 23.85
N PHE A 77 -11.08 -12.48 23.88
CA PHE A 77 -12.35 -12.74 23.20
C PHE A 77 -13.49 -12.85 24.20
N GLY A 78 -14.65 -12.35 23.78
CA GLY A 78 -15.91 -12.54 24.47
C GLY A 78 -16.94 -13.16 23.54
N TYR A 79 -17.86 -13.93 24.11
CA TYR A 79 -18.80 -14.78 23.38
C TYR A 79 -20.24 -14.34 23.59
N ASN A 80 -21.07 -14.56 22.57
CA ASN A 80 -22.52 -14.31 22.61
C ASN A 80 -23.34 -15.49 22.05
N SER A 81 -22.69 -16.59 21.64
CA SER A 81 -23.30 -17.84 21.19
C SER A 81 -22.30 -18.99 21.27
N GLY A 82 -22.77 -20.24 21.27
CA GLY A 82 -21.92 -21.45 21.26
C GLY A 82 -21.50 -21.95 22.66
N ARG A 83 -20.73 -23.05 22.67
CA ARG A 83 -20.16 -23.67 23.88
C ARG A 83 -18.63 -23.48 23.89
N HIS A 84 -18.09 -22.95 24.97
CA HIS A 84 -16.68 -22.54 25.10
C HIS A 84 -16.04 -23.17 26.33
N VAL A 85 -14.81 -23.66 26.21
CA VAL A 85 -14.12 -24.43 27.26
C VAL A 85 -12.75 -23.83 27.55
N TYR A 86 -12.44 -23.63 28.83
CA TYR A 86 -11.17 -23.12 29.33
C TYR A 86 -10.58 -24.08 30.34
N ARG A 87 -9.30 -24.42 30.20
CA ARG A 87 -8.52 -25.07 31.25
C ARG A 87 -7.79 -23.99 32.04
N VAL A 88 -8.09 -23.91 33.33
CA VAL A 88 -7.58 -22.90 34.25
C VAL A 88 -6.65 -23.58 35.23
N ASN A 89 -5.47 -23.02 35.44
CA ASN A 89 -4.57 -23.40 36.51
C ASN A 89 -4.41 -22.20 37.46
N TRP A 90 -5.02 -22.29 38.63
CA TRP A 90 -4.92 -21.33 39.72
C TRP A 90 -4.53 -22.08 41.00
N PRO A 91 -3.23 -22.14 41.32
CA PRO A 91 -2.74 -22.88 42.48
C PRO A 91 -3.40 -22.41 43.79
N ILE A 92 -3.81 -23.35 44.64
CA ILE A 92 -4.52 -23.09 45.90
C ILE A 92 -3.71 -22.15 46.80
N ASP A 93 -2.40 -22.38 46.92
CA ASP A 93 -1.46 -21.54 47.67
C ASP A 93 -1.33 -20.11 47.10
N ARG A 94 -1.88 -19.82 45.92
CA ARG A 94 -1.86 -18.52 45.23
C ARG A 94 -3.22 -17.83 45.14
N ARG A 95 -4.28 -18.37 45.74
CA ARG A 95 -5.64 -17.78 45.74
C ARG A 95 -5.81 -16.67 46.78
N GLY A 96 -5.26 -16.85 47.97
CA GLY A 96 -5.38 -15.90 49.08
C GLY A 96 -6.48 -16.32 50.03
N GLU A 97 -6.89 -15.42 50.93
CA GLU A 97 -7.86 -15.73 51.99
C GLU A 97 -9.27 -15.20 51.69
N ASP A 98 -9.40 -14.16 50.84
CA ASP A 98 -10.69 -13.47 50.67
C ASP A 98 -11.28 -13.52 49.24
N ILE A 99 -10.47 -13.22 48.21
CA ILE A 99 -10.95 -13.03 46.84
C ILE A 99 -10.05 -13.76 45.84
N ALA A 100 -10.55 -14.88 45.32
CA ALA A 100 -10.04 -15.57 44.14
C ALA A 100 -11.22 -15.98 43.27
N VAL A 101 -11.71 -15.05 42.45
CA VAL A 101 -12.98 -15.22 41.73
C VAL A 101 -12.71 -15.48 40.27
N ILE A 102 -13.40 -16.47 39.70
CA ILE A 102 -13.46 -16.72 38.26
C ILE A 102 -14.89 -16.70 37.76
N GLY A 103 -15.12 -16.13 36.58
CA GLY A 103 -16.44 -16.10 35.97
C GLY A 103 -16.44 -15.34 34.67
N PHE A 104 -17.55 -14.66 34.37
CA PHE A 104 -17.71 -13.93 33.11
C PHE A 104 -18.25 -12.53 33.35
N SER A 105 -17.78 -11.58 32.54
CA SER A 105 -18.22 -10.19 32.59
C SER A 105 -18.43 -9.60 31.20
N THR A 106 -19.23 -8.55 31.11
CA THR A 106 -19.26 -7.68 29.94
C THR A 106 -18.04 -6.75 29.93
N LYS A 107 -17.76 -6.12 28.78
CA LYS A 107 -16.67 -5.15 28.66
C LYS A 107 -16.79 -3.93 29.61
N HIS A 108 -17.96 -3.73 30.21
CA HIS A 108 -18.31 -2.58 31.04
C HIS A 108 -18.02 -2.78 32.54
N LEU A 109 -17.58 -3.97 32.98
CA LEU A 109 -17.12 -4.17 34.35
C LEU A 109 -15.79 -3.40 34.58
N PRO A 110 -15.70 -2.54 35.60
CA PRO A 110 -14.43 -1.91 35.99
C PRO A 110 -13.37 -2.94 36.36
N LEU A 111 -12.11 -2.71 35.96
CA LEU A 111 -11.02 -3.67 36.16
C LEU A 111 -10.46 -3.70 37.59
N GLN A 112 -10.92 -2.80 38.47
CA GLN A 112 -10.64 -2.81 39.91
C GLN A 112 -11.94 -3.13 40.67
N SER A 113 -12.52 -4.27 40.37
CA SER A 113 -13.82 -4.69 40.92
C SER A 113 -13.93 -6.21 40.93
N VAL A 114 -14.69 -6.78 41.86
CA VAL A 114 -14.92 -8.23 41.94
C VAL A 114 -15.85 -8.67 40.81
N CYS A 115 -15.48 -9.73 40.09
CA CYS A 115 -16.37 -10.40 39.15
C CYS A 115 -17.61 -10.93 39.91
N GLY A 116 -18.79 -10.44 39.56
CA GLY A 116 -20.03 -10.69 40.30
C GLY A 116 -20.54 -9.51 41.13
N SER A 117 -19.79 -8.40 41.25
CA SER A 117 -20.18 -7.24 42.08
C SER A 117 -21.29 -6.35 41.48
N SER A 118 -21.70 -6.61 40.26
CA SER A 118 -22.78 -5.86 39.59
C SER A 118 -23.49 -6.77 38.60
N GLU A 119 -24.63 -6.31 38.08
CA GLU A 119 -25.35 -6.98 36.99
C GLU A 119 -24.50 -7.24 35.74
N LYS A 120 -23.33 -6.60 35.60
CA LYS A 120 -22.46 -6.73 34.42
C LYS A 120 -21.56 -7.96 34.44
N SER A 121 -21.61 -8.76 35.50
CA SER A 121 -20.71 -9.91 35.70
C SER A 121 -21.28 -10.90 36.70
N PHE A 122 -20.81 -12.14 36.63
CA PHE A 122 -21.09 -13.19 37.60
C PHE A 122 -19.82 -14.01 37.81
N GLY A 123 -19.57 -14.45 39.05
CA GLY A 123 -18.32 -15.11 39.42
C GLY A 123 -18.50 -16.16 40.50
N LEU A 124 -17.53 -17.06 40.62
CA LEU A 124 -17.44 -18.08 41.66
C LEU A 124 -16.16 -17.80 42.41
N ASN A 125 -16.28 -17.56 43.71
CA ASN A 125 -15.13 -17.44 44.58
C ASN A 125 -14.62 -18.84 44.90
N LEU A 126 -13.39 -19.13 44.48
CA LEU A 126 -12.76 -20.45 44.58
C LEU A 126 -12.33 -20.81 46.01
N ILE A 127 -12.46 -19.87 46.96
CA ILE A 127 -12.04 -20.04 48.36
C ILE A 127 -13.19 -20.61 49.19
N ASP A 128 -14.39 -20.06 49.05
CA ASP A 128 -15.58 -20.42 49.84
C ASP A 128 -16.67 -21.07 48.97
N ASN A 129 -16.37 -21.39 47.70
CA ASN A 129 -17.30 -21.92 46.70
C ASN A 129 -18.60 -21.09 46.57
N SER A 130 -18.56 -19.79 46.87
CA SER A 130 -19.72 -18.90 46.76
C SER A 130 -19.86 -18.32 45.36
N ILE A 131 -21.07 -18.38 44.81
CA ILE A 131 -21.44 -17.64 43.60
C ILE A 131 -21.68 -16.20 44.00
N ILE A 132 -21.08 -15.27 43.27
CA ILE A 132 -21.23 -13.83 43.42
C ILE A 132 -21.99 -13.31 42.21
N PHE A 133 -23.16 -12.71 42.45
CA PHE A 133 -23.91 -11.98 41.43
C PHE A 133 -24.61 -10.77 42.05
N ASN A 134 -24.43 -9.60 41.44
CA ASN A 134 -24.92 -8.32 41.95
C ASN A 134 -24.62 -8.08 43.45
N ASN A 135 -23.39 -8.38 43.89
CA ASN A 135 -22.93 -8.36 45.29
C ASN A 135 -23.61 -9.37 46.25
N ALA A 136 -24.61 -10.14 45.79
CA ALA A 136 -25.16 -11.23 46.58
C ALA A 136 -24.22 -12.44 46.48
N LYS A 137 -23.88 -13.03 47.64
CA LYS A 137 -23.15 -14.29 47.75
C LYS A 137 -24.12 -15.43 48.05
N THR A 138 -24.12 -16.48 47.23
CA THR A 138 -24.89 -17.71 47.45
C THR A 138 -23.95 -18.91 47.47
N ASN A 139 -24.12 -19.82 48.44
CA ASN A 139 -23.26 -21.01 48.55
C ASN A 139 -23.70 -22.06 47.52
N THR A 140 -22.74 -22.74 46.88
CA THR A 140 -23.01 -23.79 45.87
C THR A 140 -23.34 -25.15 46.48
N ASN A 141 -23.29 -25.29 47.82
CA ASN A 141 -23.36 -26.57 48.54
C ASN A 141 -22.29 -27.58 48.11
N ALA A 142 -21.20 -27.12 47.50
CA ALA A 142 -20.05 -27.93 47.16
C ALA A 142 -19.07 -27.95 48.33
N ASP A 143 -19.01 -29.07 49.06
CA ASP A 143 -18.15 -29.25 50.24
C ASP A 143 -16.66 -29.44 49.91
N GLU A 144 -16.30 -29.60 48.63
CA GLU A 144 -14.92 -29.86 48.20
C GLU A 144 -14.23 -28.61 47.64
N GLU A 145 -12.96 -28.45 48.00
CA GLU A 145 -12.07 -27.38 47.52
C GLU A 145 -11.75 -27.57 46.03
N VAL A 146 -11.84 -26.49 45.24
CA VAL A 146 -11.52 -26.54 43.80
C VAL A 146 -10.01 -26.81 43.62
N PRO A 147 -9.59 -27.85 42.86
CA PRO A 147 -8.17 -28.19 42.70
C PRO A 147 -7.39 -27.11 41.94
N ASP A 148 -6.06 -27.19 41.93
CA ASP A 148 -5.18 -26.25 41.21
C ASP A 148 -5.58 -26.08 39.74
N THR A 149 -5.87 -27.19 39.06
CA THR A 149 -6.31 -27.20 37.67
C THR A 149 -7.76 -27.65 37.56
N PHE A 150 -8.58 -26.85 36.89
CA PHE A 150 -10.00 -27.14 36.67
C PHE A 150 -10.44 -26.60 35.31
N ILE A 151 -11.65 -26.98 34.89
CA ILE A 151 -12.18 -26.63 33.57
C ILE A 151 -13.41 -25.76 33.72
N VAL A 152 -13.45 -24.65 33.01
CA VAL A 152 -14.59 -23.73 32.96
C VAL A 152 -15.28 -23.85 31.61
N ILE A 153 -16.58 -24.15 31.61
CA ILE A 153 -17.40 -24.30 30.41
C ILE A 153 -18.49 -23.22 30.43
N LEU A 154 -18.55 -22.40 29.39
CA LEU A 154 -19.65 -21.48 29.12
C LEU A 154 -20.49 -22.03 27.98
N ASP A 155 -21.70 -22.47 28.28
CA ASP A 155 -22.66 -23.01 27.32
C ASP A 155 -23.82 -22.04 27.11
N LEU A 156 -23.73 -21.27 26.02
CA LEU A 156 -24.76 -20.31 25.62
C LEU A 156 -25.86 -20.96 24.76
N ILE A 157 -25.77 -22.26 24.49
CA ILE A 157 -26.80 -23.02 23.77
C ILE A 157 -27.81 -23.56 24.78
N ASP A 158 -27.31 -24.20 25.84
CA ASP A 158 -28.15 -24.84 26.87
C ASP A 158 -28.30 -23.98 28.15
N ASP A 159 -27.80 -22.74 28.15
CA ASP A 159 -27.83 -21.77 29.26
C ASP A 159 -27.16 -22.29 30.55
N TRP A 160 -25.93 -22.81 30.45
CA TRP A 160 -25.16 -23.32 31.59
C TRP A 160 -23.77 -22.71 31.70
N TRP A 161 -23.35 -22.46 32.94
CA TRP A 161 -21.95 -22.25 33.29
C TRP A 161 -21.51 -23.37 34.23
N ILE A 162 -20.43 -24.06 33.86
CA ILE A 162 -19.99 -25.27 34.53
C ILE A 162 -18.52 -25.12 34.93
N ILE A 163 -18.19 -25.51 36.15
CA ILE A 163 -16.81 -25.78 36.56
C ILE A 163 -16.66 -27.28 36.74
N LYS A 164 -15.92 -27.93 35.84
CA LYS A 164 -15.56 -29.34 35.93
C LYS A 164 -14.24 -29.49 36.69
N MET A 165 -14.28 -30.31 37.73
CA MET A 165 -13.16 -30.84 38.51
C MET A 165 -13.03 -32.33 38.17
N ASP A 166 -11.95 -33.00 38.59
CA ASP A 166 -11.62 -34.36 38.14
C ASP A 166 -12.81 -35.33 38.16
N ASN A 167 -13.55 -35.41 39.27
CA ASN A 167 -14.70 -36.32 39.42
C ASN A 167 -16.03 -35.62 39.81
N LYS A 168 -16.13 -34.28 39.62
CA LYS A 168 -17.33 -33.50 40.00
C LYS A 168 -17.52 -32.26 39.14
N TYR A 169 -18.74 -31.73 39.13
CA TYR A 169 -19.08 -30.47 38.46
C TYR A 169 -19.89 -29.54 39.36
N ILE A 170 -19.54 -28.25 39.35
CA ILE A 170 -20.39 -27.17 39.85
C ILE A 170 -21.14 -26.61 38.66
N LYS A 171 -22.47 -26.73 38.64
CA LYS A 171 -23.31 -26.34 37.50
C LYS A 171 -24.26 -25.22 37.88
N ILE A 172 -24.18 -24.12 37.15
CA ILE A 172 -24.88 -22.87 37.44
C ILE A 172 -25.76 -22.51 36.25
N SER A 173 -27.07 -22.33 36.47
CA SER A 173 -27.98 -21.96 35.38
C SER A 173 -27.82 -20.50 35.01
N LEU A 174 -27.67 -20.21 33.71
CA LEU A 174 -27.62 -18.86 33.17
C LEU A 174 -29.01 -18.22 33.00
N LYS A 175 -30.09 -18.93 33.36
CA LYS A 175 -31.47 -18.45 33.18
C LYS A 175 -31.78 -17.15 33.93
N GLU A 176 -31.16 -16.92 35.09
CA GLU A 176 -31.30 -15.67 35.87
C GLU A 176 -30.42 -14.54 35.31
N LEU A 177 -29.44 -14.87 34.48
CA LEU A 177 -28.46 -13.95 33.88
C LEU A 177 -28.87 -13.45 32.47
N LYS A 178 -29.99 -13.94 31.92
CA LYS A 178 -30.51 -13.60 30.57
C LYS A 178 -30.68 -12.10 30.33
N ASN A 179 -31.02 -11.33 31.36
CA ASN A 179 -31.17 -9.87 31.25
C ASN A 179 -29.89 -9.13 30.84
N VAL A 180 -28.70 -9.71 31.06
CA VAL A 180 -27.39 -9.11 30.74
C VAL A 180 -26.98 -9.39 29.29
N ILE A 181 -27.33 -10.57 28.79
CA ILE A 181 -27.00 -11.06 27.44
C ILE A 181 -27.96 -10.44 26.41
N GLU A 182 -29.26 -10.39 26.73
CA GLU A 182 -30.30 -9.97 25.77
C GLU A 182 -30.46 -8.45 25.64
N LYS A 183 -30.21 -7.65 26.69
CA LYS A 183 -30.49 -6.20 26.66
C LYS A 183 -29.54 -5.37 25.80
N GLU A 184 -28.33 -5.84 25.51
CA GLU A 184 -27.29 -5.02 24.86
C GLU A 184 -26.48 -5.76 23.77
N ASN A 185 -26.87 -6.99 23.38
CA ASN A 185 -26.09 -7.81 22.44
C ASN A 185 -24.64 -8.05 22.94
N ASN A 186 -24.47 -8.11 24.25
CA ASN A 186 -23.19 -8.05 24.93
C ASN A 186 -22.42 -9.38 24.85
N LYS A 187 -21.13 -9.28 24.52
CA LYS A 187 -20.17 -10.39 24.60
C LYS A 187 -19.74 -10.63 26.04
N LEU A 188 -19.71 -11.89 26.47
CA LEU A 188 -19.21 -12.34 27.77
C LEU A 188 -17.75 -12.77 27.68
N TYR A 189 -16.90 -12.14 28.49
CA TYR A 189 -15.46 -12.37 28.56
C TYR A 189 -15.13 -13.17 29.82
N LEU A 190 -14.28 -14.20 29.72
CA LEU A 190 -13.76 -14.88 30.91
C LEU A 190 -13.02 -13.83 31.75
N THR A 191 -13.35 -13.77 33.03
CA THR A 191 -12.90 -12.72 33.94
C THR A 191 -12.44 -13.33 35.25
N THR A 192 -11.28 -12.91 35.73
CA THR A 192 -10.79 -13.26 37.06
C THR A 192 -10.58 -12.01 37.90
N SER A 193 -10.76 -12.15 39.21
CA SER A 193 -10.53 -11.10 40.21
C SER A 193 -9.74 -11.65 41.39
N MET A 194 -8.69 -10.96 41.82
CA MET A 194 -7.84 -11.41 42.93
C MET A 194 -7.39 -10.27 43.84
N THR A 195 -7.15 -10.59 45.12
CA THR A 195 -6.52 -9.69 46.10
C THR A 195 -5.12 -10.12 46.53
N LYS A 196 -4.78 -11.41 46.44
CA LYS A 196 -3.52 -11.94 46.97
C LYS A 196 -2.29 -11.39 46.23
N ASP A 197 -1.41 -10.74 46.98
CA ASP A 197 -0.06 -10.43 46.49
C ASP A 197 0.72 -11.71 46.20
N GLY A 198 1.41 -11.75 45.06
CA GLY A 198 2.04 -12.96 44.55
C GLY A 198 1.07 -14.00 44.00
N GLY A 199 -0.23 -13.67 43.88
CA GLY A 199 -1.24 -14.49 43.20
C GLY A 199 -0.88 -14.69 41.72
N ARG A 200 -1.16 -15.88 41.19
CA ARG A 200 -0.81 -16.27 39.82
C ARG A 200 -1.87 -17.18 39.23
N VAL A 201 -2.37 -16.84 38.04
CA VAL A 201 -3.40 -17.60 37.34
C VAL A 201 -3.00 -17.80 35.89
N ASN A 202 -3.06 -19.03 35.43
CA ASN A 202 -2.81 -19.39 34.05
C ASN A 202 -4.11 -19.88 33.40
N VAL A 203 -4.37 -19.43 32.17
CA VAL A 203 -5.49 -19.91 31.35
C VAL A 203 -4.98 -20.39 30.02
N ASN A 204 -5.40 -21.59 29.65
CA ASN A 204 -5.23 -22.17 28.33
C ASN A 204 -6.59 -22.66 27.82
N ILE A 205 -6.88 -22.47 26.54
CA ILE A 205 -8.01 -23.16 25.91
C ILE A 205 -7.56 -24.54 25.46
N ASP A 206 -8.26 -25.57 25.94
CA ASP A 206 -8.08 -26.94 25.49
C ASP A 206 -9.15 -27.30 24.47
N TRP A 207 -8.87 -27.07 23.18
CA TRP A 207 -9.76 -27.50 22.10
C TRP A 207 -9.54 -28.97 21.71
N ARG A 208 -8.50 -29.64 22.26
CA ARG A 208 -7.94 -30.86 21.67
C ARG A 208 -8.49 -32.16 22.26
N ASN A 209 -9.45 -32.14 23.19
CA ASN A 209 -9.89 -33.38 23.82
C ASN A 209 -11.40 -33.40 24.13
N PRO A 210 -12.27 -33.90 23.23
CA PRO A 210 -13.67 -34.17 23.52
C PRO A 210 -13.87 -35.17 24.68
N SER A 211 -12.85 -35.99 24.95
CA SER A 211 -12.82 -37.04 25.99
C SER A 211 -12.99 -36.49 27.41
N ILE A 212 -12.67 -35.21 27.63
CA ILE A 212 -12.86 -34.54 28.93
C ILE A 212 -14.34 -34.47 29.34
N LEU A 213 -15.29 -34.65 28.42
CA LEU A 213 -16.73 -34.71 28.75
C LEU A 213 -17.23 -36.14 29.03
N LEU A 214 -16.39 -37.17 28.86
CA LEU A 214 -16.80 -38.58 28.88
C LEU A 214 -16.27 -39.39 30.07
N GLU A 215 -15.44 -38.81 30.92
CA GLU A 215 -14.99 -39.42 32.18
C GLU A 215 -15.87 -38.90 33.33
N ASP A 216 -17.03 -39.52 33.54
CA ASP A 216 -17.63 -39.78 34.87
C ASP A 216 -18.90 -40.66 34.79
N ASP A 217 -18.88 -41.82 35.46
CA ASP A 217 -19.92 -42.86 35.49
C ASP A 217 -21.11 -42.51 36.42
N SER A 218 -21.73 -41.34 36.24
CA SER A 218 -22.91 -40.95 37.03
C SER A 218 -24.22 -41.14 36.25
N PRO A 219 -25.03 -42.18 36.56
CA PRO A 219 -26.16 -42.62 35.74
C PRO A 219 -27.39 -41.70 35.72
N HIS A 220 -27.42 -40.62 36.52
CA HIS A 220 -28.62 -39.77 36.64
C HIS A 220 -28.65 -38.53 35.73
N ILE A 221 -27.61 -38.29 34.93
CA ILE A 221 -27.64 -37.23 33.89
C ILE A 221 -27.81 -37.82 32.47
N LEU A 222 -27.66 -39.14 32.31
CA LEU A 222 -27.70 -39.78 31.00
C LEU A 222 -29.08 -39.80 30.36
N ASP A 223 -30.20 -39.75 31.09
CA ASP A 223 -31.52 -39.92 30.47
C ASP A 223 -32.02 -38.73 29.63
N SER A 224 -31.39 -37.56 29.74
CA SER A 224 -31.66 -36.43 28.83
C SER A 224 -30.50 -36.10 27.87
N ILE A 225 -29.35 -36.77 28.04
CA ILE A 225 -28.15 -36.59 27.22
C ILE A 225 -27.92 -37.78 26.26
N SER A 226 -28.51 -38.95 26.51
CA SER A 226 -28.13 -40.21 25.86
C SER A 226 -28.81 -40.54 24.53
N MET A 227 -29.91 -39.89 24.11
CA MET A 227 -30.51 -40.23 22.79
C MET A 227 -29.79 -39.64 21.57
N LYS A 228 -28.77 -38.78 21.75
CA LYS A 228 -28.01 -38.20 20.63
C LYS A 228 -26.56 -38.65 20.53
N TYR A 229 -26.04 -39.39 21.51
CA TYR A 229 -24.60 -39.71 21.61
C TYR A 229 -24.27 -41.22 21.64
N VAL A 230 -25.25 -42.13 21.64
CA VAL A 230 -25.02 -43.59 21.57
C VAL A 230 -24.56 -44.09 20.17
N PHE A 231 -24.44 -43.21 19.16
CA PHE A 231 -24.14 -43.64 17.79
C PHE A 231 -22.66 -43.92 17.47
N ASP A 232 -21.69 -43.68 18.35
CA ASP A 232 -20.26 -43.71 17.96
C ASP A 232 -19.49 -45.01 18.29
N VAL A 233 -20.01 -45.91 19.12
CA VAL A 233 -19.31 -47.18 19.44
C VAL A 233 -19.51 -48.24 18.35
N SER A 234 -20.71 -48.32 17.74
CA SER A 234 -20.94 -49.21 16.58
C SER A 234 -20.23 -48.73 15.31
N ILE A 235 -19.85 -47.46 15.26
CA ILE A 235 -19.15 -46.88 14.10
C ILE A 235 -17.66 -47.25 14.15
N GLN A 236 -17.00 -47.37 15.31
CA GLN A 236 -15.60 -47.82 15.35
C GLN A 236 -15.40 -49.24 14.81
N GLU A 237 -16.30 -50.17 15.14
CA GLU A 237 -16.27 -51.52 14.57
C GLU A 237 -16.55 -51.52 13.06
N SER A 238 -17.53 -50.71 12.61
CA SER A 238 -17.85 -50.50 11.19
C SER A 238 -16.73 -49.78 10.42
N TRP A 239 -15.94 -48.92 11.06
CA TRP A 239 -14.85 -48.13 10.48
C TRP A 239 -13.57 -48.95 10.32
N LEU A 240 -13.27 -49.85 11.25
CA LEU A 240 -12.20 -50.84 11.11
C LEU A 240 -12.49 -51.84 9.97
N THR A 241 -13.76 -52.22 9.79
CA THR A 241 -14.18 -52.99 8.59
C THR A 241 -14.05 -52.14 7.32
N SER A 242 -14.49 -50.87 7.37
CA SER A 242 -14.45 -49.94 6.22
C SER A 242 -13.03 -49.57 5.78
N LYS A 243 -12.06 -49.51 6.70
CA LYS A 243 -10.64 -49.23 6.39
C LYS A 243 -9.96 -50.39 5.66
N SER A 244 -10.32 -51.63 5.99
CA SER A 244 -9.90 -52.84 5.28
C SER A 244 -10.56 -52.94 3.89
N ILE A 245 -11.86 -52.61 3.83
CA ILE A 245 -12.67 -52.63 2.62
C ILE A 245 -12.25 -51.52 1.65
N LEU A 246 -11.98 -50.28 2.09
CA LEU A 246 -11.50 -49.19 1.22
C LEU A 246 -10.11 -49.47 0.63
N LYS A 247 -9.23 -50.14 1.37
CA LYS A 247 -7.90 -50.53 0.88
C LYS A 247 -7.99 -51.60 -0.21
N GLN A 248 -8.99 -52.48 -0.16
CA GLN A 248 -9.28 -53.46 -1.21
C GLN A 248 -10.11 -52.89 -2.37
N LEU A 249 -10.96 -51.88 -2.15
CA LEU A 249 -11.88 -51.32 -3.16
C LEU A 249 -11.26 -50.25 -4.07
N ILE A 250 -10.13 -49.64 -3.69
CA ILE A 250 -9.34 -48.79 -4.62
C ILE A 250 -8.89 -49.58 -5.87
N LEU A 251 -8.98 -50.92 -5.82
CA LEU A 251 -8.61 -51.79 -6.92
C LEU A 251 -9.76 -52.21 -7.85
N ASN A 252 -11.05 -52.17 -7.50
CA ASN A 252 -12.12 -52.65 -8.40
C ASN A 252 -13.53 -52.04 -8.13
N ASP A 253 -14.15 -51.58 -9.23
CA ASP A 253 -15.57 -51.19 -9.46
C ASP A 253 -16.16 -49.85 -8.96
N GLY A 254 -16.67 -49.07 -9.94
CA GLY A 254 -17.23 -47.72 -9.77
C GLY A 254 -18.69 -47.64 -9.30
N ASP A 255 -19.49 -48.71 -9.42
CA ASP A 255 -20.91 -48.68 -9.03
C ASP A 255 -21.11 -48.79 -7.51
N LYS A 256 -20.21 -49.47 -6.79
CA LYS A 256 -20.21 -49.52 -5.32
C LYS A 256 -19.78 -48.20 -4.69
N ILE A 257 -18.88 -47.45 -5.34
CA ILE A 257 -18.50 -46.09 -4.95
C ILE A 257 -19.72 -45.15 -5.04
N LYS A 258 -20.56 -45.31 -6.06
CA LYS A 258 -21.78 -44.51 -6.27
C LYS A 258 -22.81 -44.72 -5.16
N SER A 259 -22.99 -45.95 -4.70
CA SER A 259 -23.87 -46.31 -3.56
C SER A 259 -23.41 -45.70 -2.25
N ILE A 260 -22.10 -45.77 -1.95
CA ILE A 260 -21.52 -45.20 -0.74
C ILE A 260 -21.61 -43.67 -0.77
N ILE A 261 -21.40 -43.03 -1.94
CA ILE A 261 -21.58 -41.59 -2.11
C ILE A 261 -23.03 -41.15 -1.83
N ILE A 262 -24.03 -41.91 -2.29
CA ILE A 262 -25.44 -41.62 -2.01
C ILE A 262 -25.75 -41.77 -0.50
N GLN A 263 -25.20 -42.78 0.15
CA GLN A 263 -25.33 -42.98 1.60
C GLN A 263 -24.63 -41.88 2.40
N SER A 264 -23.42 -41.46 2.00
CA SER A 264 -22.69 -40.36 2.61
C SER A 264 -23.43 -39.03 2.44
N ILE A 265 -24.04 -38.76 1.28
CA ILE A 265 -24.88 -37.57 1.04
C ILE A 265 -26.13 -37.57 1.94
N ASN A 266 -26.75 -38.73 2.16
CA ASN A 266 -27.92 -38.85 3.03
C ASN A 266 -27.55 -38.70 4.52
N LEU A 267 -26.41 -39.24 4.95
CA LEU A 267 -25.84 -38.99 6.28
C LEU A 267 -25.46 -37.52 6.49
N PHE A 268 -24.97 -36.84 5.44
CA PHE A 268 -24.59 -35.42 5.47
C PHE A 268 -25.78 -34.47 5.64
N LYS A 269 -26.93 -34.82 5.03
CA LYS A 269 -28.19 -34.08 5.22
C LYS A 269 -28.69 -34.13 6.66
N LEU A 270 -28.30 -35.16 7.41
CA LEU A 270 -28.74 -35.40 8.78
C LEU A 270 -27.77 -34.80 9.83
N TYR A 271 -26.45 -34.75 9.55
CA TYR A 271 -25.44 -34.34 10.54
C TYR A 271 -24.28 -33.50 9.94
N PRO A 272 -24.47 -32.17 9.73
CA PRO A 272 -23.47 -31.30 9.08
C PRO A 272 -22.17 -31.08 9.87
N ASN A 273 -22.22 -31.22 11.20
CA ASN A 273 -21.12 -30.86 12.12
C ASN A 273 -20.10 -31.99 12.33
N MET A 274 -20.29 -33.18 11.73
CA MET A 274 -19.39 -34.33 11.89
C MET A 274 -18.05 -34.20 11.14
N LEU A 275 -17.90 -33.24 10.22
CA LEU A 275 -16.70 -33.14 9.39
C LEU A 275 -15.51 -32.50 10.13
N GLU A 276 -15.74 -31.59 11.07
CA GLU A 276 -14.65 -30.89 11.78
C GLU A 276 -13.79 -31.84 12.62
N SER A 277 -14.41 -32.88 13.20
CA SER A 277 -13.74 -33.90 14.01
C SER A 277 -13.12 -35.04 13.21
N SER A 278 -13.66 -35.36 12.02
CA SER A 278 -13.16 -36.45 11.18
C SER A 278 -11.97 -36.06 10.28
N ILE A 279 -11.76 -34.76 10.02
CA ILE A 279 -10.62 -34.24 9.24
C ILE A 279 -9.29 -34.29 10.03
N ALA A 280 -9.34 -34.34 11.37
CA ALA A 280 -8.15 -34.44 12.22
C ALA A 280 -7.41 -35.80 12.10
N ILE A 281 -7.99 -36.79 11.42
CA ILE A 281 -7.51 -38.17 11.34
C ILE A 281 -6.75 -38.46 10.03
N TYR A 282 -6.86 -37.59 9.02
CA TYR A 282 -6.19 -37.75 7.72
C TYR A 282 -5.03 -36.76 7.55
N SER A 283 -4.03 -37.14 6.75
CA SER A 283 -3.04 -36.16 6.27
C SER A 283 -3.76 -35.06 5.45
N ALA A 284 -3.25 -33.83 5.48
CA ALA A 284 -3.81 -32.73 4.68
C ALA A 284 -3.91 -33.12 3.18
N ASP A 285 -2.95 -33.92 2.70
CA ASP A 285 -2.89 -34.44 1.34
C ASP A 285 -4.04 -35.38 0.98
N ASP A 286 -4.37 -36.34 1.85
CA ASP A 286 -5.44 -37.31 1.58
C ASP A 286 -6.81 -36.62 1.61
N SER A 287 -7.00 -35.67 2.51
CA SER A 287 -8.21 -34.85 2.60
C SER A 287 -8.41 -34.01 1.33
N ILE A 288 -7.36 -33.36 0.83
CA ILE A 288 -7.40 -32.57 -0.41
C ILE A 288 -7.69 -33.46 -1.62
N LYS A 289 -7.05 -34.64 -1.74
CA LYS A 289 -7.28 -35.58 -2.85
C LYS A 289 -8.72 -36.09 -2.89
N ILE A 290 -9.28 -36.46 -1.74
CA ILE A 290 -10.65 -36.98 -1.62
C ILE A 290 -11.66 -35.89 -2.04
N ILE A 291 -11.50 -34.67 -1.54
CA ILE A 291 -12.41 -33.55 -1.83
C ILE A 291 -12.33 -33.12 -3.31
N LEU A 292 -11.13 -33.05 -3.86
CA LEU A 292 -10.94 -32.70 -5.26
C LEU A 292 -11.42 -33.81 -6.21
N ARG A 293 -11.32 -35.09 -5.82
CA ARG A 293 -11.89 -36.22 -6.57
C ARG A 293 -13.41 -36.27 -6.47
N TYR A 294 -13.96 -35.93 -5.30
CA TYR A 294 -15.40 -35.75 -5.09
C TYR A 294 -15.94 -34.64 -6.00
N TYR A 295 -15.23 -33.53 -6.13
CA TYR A 295 -15.57 -32.46 -7.07
C TYR A 295 -15.56 -32.90 -8.55
N GLU A 296 -14.52 -33.63 -8.98
CA GLU A 296 -14.44 -34.19 -10.34
C GLU A 296 -15.62 -35.13 -10.66
N LEU A 297 -16.17 -35.81 -9.65
CA LEU A 297 -17.32 -36.71 -9.81
C LEU A 297 -18.66 -35.97 -9.79
N LEU A 298 -18.84 -35.00 -8.89
CA LEU A 298 -20.05 -34.18 -8.78
C LEU A 298 -20.27 -33.29 -10.00
N SER A 299 -19.20 -32.69 -10.52
CA SER A 299 -19.24 -31.78 -11.67
C SER A 299 -19.55 -32.48 -13.01
N ARG A 300 -19.58 -33.81 -13.04
CA ARG A 300 -19.97 -34.62 -14.20
C ARG A 300 -21.46 -35.01 -14.24
N ASN A 301 -22.19 -34.95 -13.12
CA ASN A 301 -23.50 -35.63 -12.99
C ASN A 301 -24.57 -34.89 -12.16
N LEU A 302 -24.39 -33.62 -11.80
CA LEU A 302 -25.34 -32.89 -10.94
C LEU A 302 -25.78 -31.54 -11.51
N GLU A 303 -27.03 -31.18 -11.21
CA GLU A 303 -27.64 -29.87 -11.46
C GLU A 303 -26.94 -28.74 -10.67
N ASP A 304 -27.03 -27.51 -11.18
CA ASP A 304 -26.25 -26.33 -10.74
C ASP A 304 -26.29 -26.05 -9.23
N GLU A 305 -27.43 -26.26 -8.56
CA GLU A 305 -27.57 -25.97 -7.11
C GLU A 305 -26.72 -26.89 -6.22
N LYS A 306 -26.61 -28.17 -6.57
CA LYS A 306 -25.83 -29.15 -5.77
C LYS A 306 -24.32 -28.97 -6.00
N VAL A 307 -23.94 -28.55 -7.21
CA VAL A 307 -22.57 -28.12 -7.53
C VAL A 307 -22.22 -26.87 -6.72
N HIS A 308 -23.13 -25.90 -6.62
CA HIS A 308 -22.95 -24.68 -5.82
C HIS A 308 -22.78 -24.96 -4.31
N ALA A 309 -23.55 -25.88 -3.75
CA ALA A 309 -23.39 -26.30 -2.36
C ALA A 309 -22.02 -26.94 -2.10
N CYS A 310 -21.59 -27.87 -2.96
CA CYS A 310 -20.27 -28.50 -2.84
C CYS A 310 -19.14 -27.47 -3.02
N PHE A 311 -19.35 -26.46 -3.86
CA PHE A 311 -18.45 -25.34 -4.03
C PHE A 311 -18.32 -24.52 -2.73
N LYS A 312 -19.43 -24.14 -2.09
CA LYS A 312 -19.46 -23.45 -0.78
C LYS A 312 -18.79 -24.23 0.35
N TRP A 313 -18.80 -25.55 0.32
CA TRP A 313 -18.14 -26.35 1.37
C TRP A 313 -16.64 -26.56 1.09
N MET A 314 -16.26 -26.73 -0.17
CA MET A 314 -14.84 -26.74 -0.59
C MET A 314 -14.17 -25.38 -0.35
N THR A 315 -14.93 -24.28 -0.46
CA THR A 315 -14.56 -22.91 -0.06
C THR A 315 -14.06 -22.87 1.39
N VAL A 316 -14.87 -23.38 2.32
CA VAL A 316 -14.59 -23.36 3.76
C VAL A 316 -13.34 -24.21 4.05
N PHE A 317 -13.26 -25.40 3.45
CA PHE A 317 -12.12 -26.29 3.61
C PHE A 317 -10.80 -25.69 3.10
N LEU A 318 -10.81 -25.08 1.90
CA LEU A 318 -9.63 -24.41 1.34
C LEU A 318 -9.24 -23.15 2.11
N PHE A 319 -10.21 -22.41 2.65
CA PHE A 319 -9.97 -21.27 3.53
C PHE A 319 -9.18 -21.69 4.79
N PHE A 320 -9.55 -22.81 5.42
CA PHE A 320 -8.81 -23.39 6.55
C PHE A 320 -7.38 -23.77 6.17
N LEU A 321 -7.17 -24.43 5.03
CA LEU A 321 -5.83 -24.81 4.56
C LEU A 321 -4.94 -23.61 4.21
N THR A 322 -5.52 -22.51 3.71
CA THR A 322 -4.77 -21.31 3.35
C THR A 322 -4.37 -20.41 4.52
N ASN A 323 -5.05 -20.54 5.67
CA ASN A 323 -4.77 -19.77 6.89
C ASN A 323 -3.82 -20.48 7.86
N THR A 324 -3.50 -21.76 7.63
CA THR A 324 -2.47 -22.48 8.38
C THR A 324 -1.08 -22.24 7.76
N ASN A 325 -0.11 -21.86 8.60
CA ASN A 325 1.25 -21.42 8.25
C ASN A 325 2.02 -22.27 7.21
N SER A 326 3.10 -21.67 6.71
CA SER A 326 4.07 -22.07 5.67
C SER A 326 4.61 -23.51 5.64
N THR A 327 4.23 -24.39 6.57
CA THR A 327 4.61 -25.81 6.57
C THR A 327 3.86 -26.66 5.53
N ASN A 328 2.73 -26.19 5.01
CA ASN A 328 1.97 -26.91 3.99
C ASN A 328 2.52 -26.79 2.56
N SER A 329 3.50 -25.92 2.30
CA SER A 329 4.16 -25.87 0.97
C SER A 329 5.06 -27.08 0.72
N PHE A 330 5.51 -27.76 1.77
CA PHE A 330 6.32 -28.99 1.71
C PHE A 330 5.46 -30.25 1.47
N LEU A 331 4.14 -30.20 1.70
CA LEU A 331 3.24 -31.34 1.46
C LEU A 331 2.66 -31.35 0.03
N ALA A 332 2.64 -30.20 -0.65
CA ALA A 332 2.30 -30.13 -2.08
C ALA A 332 3.32 -30.85 -3.00
N GLU A 333 4.40 -31.40 -2.43
CA GLU A 333 5.54 -31.95 -3.16
C GLU A 333 5.27 -33.27 -3.87
N GLU A 334 4.34 -34.11 -3.39
CA GLU A 334 4.23 -35.49 -3.87
C GLU A 334 2.96 -35.84 -4.68
N ASN A 335 1.93 -34.98 -4.76
CA ASN A 335 0.59 -35.57 -4.80
C ASN A 335 -0.50 -34.85 -5.61
N GLY A 336 -0.30 -34.59 -6.90
CA GLY A 336 -1.41 -34.42 -7.87
C GLY A 336 -2.36 -33.22 -7.70
N ILE A 337 -2.19 -32.37 -6.68
CA ILE A 337 -3.08 -31.24 -6.35
C ILE A 337 -3.15 -30.25 -7.51
N LEU A 338 -2.02 -29.81 -8.07
CA LEU A 338 -1.99 -28.93 -9.25
C LEU A 338 -2.70 -29.56 -10.45
N LYS A 339 -2.55 -30.88 -10.65
CA LYS A 339 -3.22 -31.61 -11.73
C LYS A 339 -4.74 -31.58 -11.55
N ILE A 340 -5.23 -31.71 -10.32
CA ILE A 340 -6.67 -31.67 -10.07
C ILE A 340 -7.22 -30.24 -10.09
N ILE A 341 -6.52 -29.26 -9.49
CA ILE A 341 -6.86 -27.84 -9.61
C ILE A 341 -6.96 -27.44 -11.08
N GLY A 342 -5.98 -27.83 -11.91
CA GLY A 342 -6.01 -27.59 -13.34
C GLY A 342 -7.23 -28.25 -14.02
N LYS A 343 -7.54 -29.51 -13.71
CA LYS A 343 -8.75 -30.15 -14.25
C LYS A 343 -10.02 -29.38 -13.87
N VAL A 344 -10.15 -28.98 -12.61
CA VAL A 344 -11.34 -28.27 -12.11
C VAL A 344 -11.46 -26.89 -12.75
N LEU A 345 -10.39 -26.10 -12.76
CA LEU A 345 -10.39 -24.77 -13.39
C LEU A 345 -10.69 -24.85 -14.88
N LYS A 346 -10.20 -25.87 -15.58
CA LYS A 346 -10.52 -26.09 -17.00
C LYS A 346 -12.02 -26.29 -17.24
N MET A 347 -12.76 -26.87 -16.30
CA MET A 347 -14.22 -27.01 -16.42
C MET A 347 -14.95 -25.66 -16.35
N PHE A 348 -14.30 -24.62 -15.82
CA PHE A 348 -14.87 -23.28 -15.67
C PHE A 348 -14.50 -22.30 -16.77
N GLN A 349 -13.56 -22.62 -17.65
CA GLN A 349 -13.19 -21.76 -18.78
C GLN A 349 -14.39 -21.45 -19.71
N ASN A 350 -15.47 -22.23 -19.65
CA ASN A 350 -16.64 -22.08 -20.53
C ASN A 350 -18.01 -22.06 -19.80
N LYS A 351 -18.05 -22.00 -18.46
CA LYS A 351 -19.31 -22.09 -17.69
C LYS A 351 -19.67 -20.77 -16.99
N LYS A 352 -20.94 -20.34 -17.13
CA LYS A 352 -21.46 -19.08 -16.54
C LYS A 352 -21.55 -19.09 -15.00
N ASN A 353 -21.68 -20.26 -14.36
CA ASN A 353 -21.71 -20.41 -12.89
C ASN A 353 -21.51 -21.90 -12.47
N PRO A 354 -21.08 -22.19 -11.21
CA PRO A 354 -20.48 -21.29 -10.22
C PRO A 354 -18.98 -21.09 -10.46
N LYS A 355 -18.48 -19.85 -10.38
CA LYS A 355 -17.12 -19.49 -10.81
C LYS A 355 -16.05 -19.83 -9.75
N PRO A 356 -14.80 -20.18 -10.14
CA PRO A 356 -13.82 -20.85 -9.29
C PRO A 356 -13.05 -19.94 -8.31
N PHE A 357 -13.71 -18.94 -7.70
CA PHE A 357 -13.13 -17.88 -6.86
C PHE A 357 -12.07 -18.39 -5.86
N LEU A 358 -12.38 -19.40 -5.05
CA LEU A 358 -11.44 -19.87 -4.02
C LEU A 358 -10.33 -20.75 -4.54
N LEU A 359 -10.53 -21.43 -5.68
CA LEU A 359 -9.42 -22.12 -6.33
C LEU A 359 -8.39 -21.11 -6.82
N ILE A 360 -8.83 -19.97 -7.35
CA ILE A 360 -7.94 -18.88 -7.75
C ILE A 360 -7.24 -18.29 -6.51
N LYS A 361 -7.96 -18.02 -5.41
CA LYS A 361 -7.33 -17.53 -4.16
C LYS A 361 -6.34 -18.55 -3.57
N LEU A 362 -6.66 -19.85 -3.60
CA LEU A 362 -5.77 -20.93 -3.20
C LEU A 362 -4.49 -20.92 -4.04
N LEU A 363 -4.61 -20.81 -5.37
CA LEU A 363 -3.45 -20.73 -6.26
C LEU A 363 -2.62 -19.47 -6.01
N LEU A 364 -3.24 -18.33 -5.69
CA LEU A 364 -2.53 -17.13 -5.28
C LEU A 364 -1.68 -17.40 -4.01
N ASN A 365 -2.23 -18.11 -3.03
CA ASN A 365 -1.47 -18.51 -1.84
C ASN A 365 -0.35 -19.52 -2.16
N LEU A 366 -0.64 -20.54 -2.97
CA LEU A 366 0.34 -21.52 -3.42
C LEU A 366 1.46 -20.89 -4.26
N SER A 367 1.22 -19.77 -4.94
CA SER A 367 2.25 -19.05 -5.69
C SER A 367 3.25 -18.25 -4.83
N LYS A 368 2.99 -18.07 -3.52
CA LYS A 368 3.86 -17.28 -2.63
C LYS A 368 5.26 -17.90 -2.48
N PRO A 369 5.42 -19.20 -2.14
CA PRO A 369 6.73 -19.84 -2.03
C PRO A 369 7.40 -19.99 -3.40
N ILE A 370 8.70 -19.69 -3.48
CA ILE A 370 9.48 -19.74 -4.73
C ILE A 370 9.44 -21.15 -5.36
N GLN A 371 9.57 -22.19 -4.55
CA GLN A 371 9.56 -23.60 -4.99
C GLN A 371 8.26 -23.98 -5.73
N MET A 372 7.12 -23.39 -5.36
CA MET A 372 5.84 -23.66 -6.02
C MET A 372 5.67 -22.91 -7.32
N ARG A 373 6.34 -21.77 -7.52
CA ARG A 373 6.24 -20.98 -8.75
C ARG A 373 6.68 -21.79 -9.95
N GLU A 374 7.83 -22.46 -9.86
CA GLU A 374 8.34 -23.35 -10.91
C GLU A 374 7.41 -24.55 -11.16
N LYS A 375 6.81 -25.13 -10.12
CA LYS A 375 5.87 -26.25 -10.29
C LYS A 375 4.56 -25.83 -10.95
N ILE A 376 4.03 -24.66 -10.57
CA ILE A 376 2.85 -24.09 -11.23
C ILE A 376 3.18 -23.83 -12.70
N ARG A 377 4.34 -23.22 -12.99
CA ARG A 377 4.85 -22.94 -14.34
C ARG A 377 4.93 -24.17 -15.23
N GLN A 378 5.45 -25.28 -14.70
CA GLN A 378 5.61 -26.54 -15.42
C GLN A 378 4.30 -27.35 -15.53
N SER A 379 3.22 -26.91 -14.86
CA SER A 379 1.93 -27.59 -14.88
C SER A 379 0.96 -26.96 -15.87
N ARG A 380 -0.04 -27.73 -16.30
CA ARG A 380 -1.18 -27.22 -17.11
C ARG A 380 -1.99 -26.13 -16.41
N VAL A 381 -1.80 -25.92 -15.10
CA VAL A 381 -2.47 -24.83 -14.38
C VAL A 381 -2.00 -23.47 -14.91
N TYR A 382 -0.74 -23.34 -15.33
CA TYR A 382 -0.23 -22.07 -15.86
C TYR A 382 -0.96 -21.64 -17.15
N ASP A 383 -1.22 -22.56 -18.07
CA ASP A 383 -1.99 -22.29 -19.29
C ASP A 383 -3.41 -21.82 -18.96
N ILE A 384 -4.02 -22.45 -17.96
CA ILE A 384 -5.39 -22.14 -17.54
C ILE A 384 -5.44 -20.76 -16.86
N ILE A 385 -4.50 -20.47 -15.96
CA ILE A 385 -4.40 -19.15 -15.31
C ILE A 385 -4.09 -18.06 -16.33
N SER A 386 -3.27 -18.35 -17.34
CA SER A 386 -3.02 -17.42 -18.44
C SER A 386 -4.30 -17.11 -19.20
N TRP A 387 -5.12 -18.12 -19.50
CA TRP A 387 -6.43 -17.92 -20.10
C TRP A 387 -7.34 -17.02 -19.24
N PHE A 388 -7.42 -17.27 -17.92
CA PHE A 388 -8.22 -16.45 -17.00
C PHE A 388 -7.74 -14.99 -16.94
N SER A 389 -6.43 -14.78 -16.91
CA SER A 389 -5.83 -13.43 -16.93
C SER A 389 -6.19 -12.67 -18.19
N ASP A 390 -6.20 -13.34 -19.34
CA ASP A 390 -6.27 -12.68 -20.65
C ASP A 390 -7.71 -12.63 -21.21
N ASN A 391 -8.61 -13.55 -20.80
CA ASN A 391 -9.91 -13.77 -21.48
C ASN A 391 -11.16 -13.75 -20.59
N ASP A 392 -11.07 -13.79 -19.24
CA ASP A 392 -12.28 -13.90 -18.39
C ASP A 392 -13.10 -12.58 -18.35
N ASP A 393 -14.42 -12.64 -18.34
CA ASP A 393 -15.25 -11.42 -18.28
C ASP A 393 -15.33 -10.79 -16.88
N VAL A 394 -14.90 -11.49 -15.83
CA VAL A 394 -14.92 -10.99 -14.45
C VAL A 394 -13.59 -10.34 -14.08
N GLU A 395 -13.63 -9.03 -13.88
CA GLU A 395 -12.44 -8.21 -13.59
C GLU A 395 -11.68 -8.67 -12.34
N SER A 396 -12.37 -9.08 -11.27
CA SER A 396 -11.70 -9.56 -10.06
C SER A 396 -10.95 -10.87 -10.30
N TYR A 397 -11.44 -11.77 -11.15
CA TYR A 397 -10.70 -13.00 -11.49
C TYR A 397 -9.54 -12.76 -12.41
N LYS A 398 -9.72 -11.89 -13.42
CA LYS A 398 -8.60 -11.43 -14.25
C LYS A 398 -7.49 -10.89 -13.38
N MET A 399 -7.80 -9.99 -12.44
CA MET A 399 -6.80 -9.39 -11.56
C MET A 399 -6.03 -10.44 -10.75
N TYR A 400 -6.71 -11.40 -10.12
CA TYR A 400 -6.01 -12.45 -9.34
C TYR A 400 -5.21 -13.41 -10.22
N ALA A 401 -5.73 -13.77 -11.39
CA ALA A 401 -5.02 -14.58 -12.35
C ALA A 401 -3.75 -13.86 -12.84
N THR A 402 -3.83 -12.54 -13.08
CA THR A 402 -2.68 -11.68 -13.38
C THR A 402 -1.67 -11.68 -12.23
N MET A 403 -2.11 -11.58 -10.96
CA MET A 403 -1.21 -11.64 -9.80
C MET A 403 -0.45 -12.98 -9.70
N ILE A 404 -1.14 -14.10 -9.94
CA ILE A 404 -0.53 -15.43 -9.97
C ILE A 404 0.47 -15.52 -11.13
N LYS A 405 0.04 -15.12 -12.33
CA LYS A 405 0.86 -15.13 -13.56
C LYS A 405 2.14 -14.30 -13.37
N ALA A 406 2.04 -13.10 -12.77
CA ALA A 406 3.18 -12.24 -12.44
C ALA A 406 4.23 -12.94 -11.54
N ARG A 407 3.78 -13.68 -10.52
CA ARG A 407 4.70 -14.44 -9.63
C ARG A 407 5.39 -15.60 -10.32
N VAL A 408 4.68 -16.27 -11.23
CA VAL A 408 5.13 -17.50 -11.89
C VAL A 408 6.03 -17.23 -13.10
N MET A 409 5.82 -16.10 -13.78
CA MET A 409 6.69 -15.66 -14.88
C MET A 409 8.12 -15.43 -14.37
N ASN A 410 9.09 -15.54 -15.26
CA ASN A 410 10.45 -15.11 -14.98
C ASN A 410 10.62 -13.62 -15.34
N SER A 411 11.77 -13.04 -15.01
CA SER A 411 11.98 -11.61 -15.24
C SER A 411 11.99 -11.23 -16.72
N THR A 412 12.57 -12.07 -17.58
CA THR A 412 12.60 -11.84 -19.03
C THR A 412 11.20 -11.82 -19.62
N GLU A 413 10.32 -12.73 -19.21
CA GLU A 413 8.93 -12.72 -19.67
C GLU A 413 8.16 -11.51 -19.15
N ARG A 414 8.31 -11.18 -17.86
CA ARG A 414 7.63 -10.01 -17.26
C ARG A 414 8.03 -8.72 -17.95
N SER A 415 9.31 -8.53 -18.28
CA SER A 415 9.77 -7.33 -18.99
C SER A 415 9.11 -7.13 -20.37
N HIS A 416 8.61 -8.20 -21.01
CA HIS A 416 7.89 -8.14 -22.29
C HIS A 416 6.37 -8.25 -22.15
N TRP A 417 5.84 -8.36 -20.93
CA TRP A 417 4.43 -8.58 -20.70
C TRP A 417 3.68 -7.27 -20.49
N ASN A 418 2.99 -6.82 -21.55
CA ASN A 418 2.08 -5.68 -21.47
C ASN A 418 0.71 -6.15 -20.97
N ILE A 419 0.21 -5.53 -19.91
CA ILE A 419 -1.04 -5.91 -19.24
C ILE A 419 -2.16 -4.98 -19.72
N ASP A 420 -3.38 -5.50 -19.78
CA ASP A 420 -4.58 -4.72 -20.05
C ASP A 420 -4.71 -3.54 -19.05
N GLU A 421 -4.92 -2.33 -19.57
CA GLU A 421 -5.01 -1.11 -18.77
C GLU A 421 -6.13 -1.18 -17.71
N THR A 422 -7.21 -1.92 -17.95
CA THR A 422 -8.30 -2.11 -16.98
C THR A 422 -7.81 -2.82 -15.71
N ILE A 423 -6.88 -3.77 -15.85
CA ILE A 423 -6.28 -4.47 -14.71
C ILE A 423 -5.28 -3.58 -13.99
N LEU A 424 -4.49 -2.80 -14.72
CA LEU A 424 -3.61 -1.79 -14.12
C LEU A 424 -4.42 -0.73 -13.35
N GLN A 425 -5.59 -0.34 -13.86
CA GLN A 425 -6.54 0.54 -13.19
C GLN A 425 -7.08 -0.10 -11.90
N SER A 426 -7.53 -1.35 -11.97
CA SER A 426 -8.02 -2.12 -10.83
C SER A 426 -6.98 -2.23 -9.70
N LEU A 427 -5.71 -2.51 -10.03
CA LEU A 427 -4.61 -2.53 -9.07
C LEU A 427 -4.37 -1.15 -8.45
N THR A 428 -4.44 -0.09 -9.25
CA THR A 428 -4.29 1.30 -8.79
C THR A 428 -5.41 1.69 -7.82
N ILE A 429 -6.66 1.36 -8.14
CA ILE A 429 -7.83 1.60 -7.28
C ILE A 429 -7.73 0.80 -5.99
N SER A 430 -7.30 -0.47 -6.07
CA SER A 430 -7.14 -1.35 -4.92
C SER A 430 -6.24 -0.76 -3.83
N ILE A 431 -5.11 -0.12 -4.21
CA ILE A 431 -4.24 0.56 -3.24
C ILE A 431 -4.98 1.73 -2.56
N LYS A 432 -5.79 2.48 -3.30
CA LYS A 432 -6.53 3.65 -2.79
C LYS A 432 -7.66 3.26 -1.84
N LEU A 433 -8.23 2.06 -2.01
CA LEU A 433 -9.32 1.53 -1.20
C LEU A 433 -8.87 0.80 0.08
N ARG A 434 -7.57 0.83 0.40
CA ARG A 434 -7.04 0.20 1.62
C ARG A 434 -7.68 0.79 2.88
N ASP A 435 -8.05 -0.08 3.82
CA ASP A 435 -8.41 0.34 5.17
C ASP A 435 -7.16 0.66 6.01
N GLU A 436 -7.37 1.08 7.26
CA GLU A 436 -6.32 1.41 8.24
C GLU A 436 -5.38 0.23 8.53
N ASN A 437 -5.88 -1.00 8.37
CA ASN A 437 -5.17 -2.25 8.61
C ASN A 437 -4.50 -2.79 7.33
N GLY A 438 -4.66 -2.11 6.19
CA GLY A 438 -4.16 -2.54 4.89
C GLY A 438 -4.96 -3.68 4.25
N ASN A 439 -6.20 -3.94 4.70
CA ASN A 439 -7.12 -4.80 3.97
C ASN A 439 -7.78 -4.01 2.84
N ILE A 440 -8.05 -4.71 1.74
CA ILE A 440 -8.69 -4.17 0.56
C ILE A 440 -9.88 -5.07 0.24
N ASP A 441 -11.08 -4.50 0.27
CA ASP A 441 -12.28 -5.16 -0.23
C ASP A 441 -12.54 -4.71 -1.67
N PHE A 442 -12.37 -5.62 -2.61
CA PHE A 442 -12.51 -5.34 -4.04
C PHE A 442 -13.44 -6.36 -4.70
N LYS A 443 -14.63 -5.90 -5.12
CA LYS A 443 -15.61 -6.66 -5.91
C LYS A 443 -15.77 -8.11 -5.45
N GLU A 444 -16.20 -8.28 -4.19
CA GLU A 444 -16.45 -9.56 -3.50
C GLU A 444 -15.21 -10.31 -2.97
N MET A 445 -14.02 -9.70 -3.02
CA MET A 445 -12.78 -10.36 -2.63
C MET A 445 -11.95 -9.53 -1.65
N THR A 446 -11.39 -10.19 -0.64
CA THR A 446 -10.45 -9.58 0.31
C THR A 446 -8.99 -9.83 -0.10
N LEU A 447 -8.25 -8.74 -0.24
CA LEU A 447 -6.81 -8.69 -0.46
C LEU A 447 -6.13 -8.01 0.72
N ASN A 448 -4.87 -8.36 0.94
CA ASN A 448 -4.01 -7.50 1.74
C ASN A 448 -3.18 -6.60 0.82
N LEU A 449 -2.84 -5.42 1.31
CA LEU A 449 -2.05 -4.44 0.59
C LEU A 449 -0.69 -5.00 0.13
N TYR A 450 -0.09 -5.88 0.93
CA TYR A 450 1.17 -6.54 0.58
C TYR A 450 1.08 -7.33 -0.73
N GLU A 451 0.01 -8.10 -0.95
CA GLU A 451 -0.21 -8.90 -2.16
C GLU A 451 -0.33 -8.02 -3.40
N VAL A 452 -1.01 -6.87 -3.28
CA VAL A 452 -1.18 -5.91 -4.38
C VAL A 452 0.14 -5.23 -4.71
N LEU A 453 0.88 -4.77 -3.70
CA LEU A 453 2.21 -4.18 -3.88
C LEU A 453 3.21 -5.19 -4.46
N ASP A 454 3.18 -6.44 -4.01
CA ASP A 454 4.00 -7.52 -4.57
C ASP A 454 3.72 -7.71 -6.07
N CYS A 455 2.46 -7.75 -6.47
CA CYS A 455 2.11 -7.81 -7.88
C CYS A 455 2.62 -6.60 -8.67
N ILE A 456 2.37 -5.38 -8.18
CA ILE A 456 2.81 -4.14 -8.82
C ILE A 456 4.33 -4.13 -9.01
N SER A 457 5.10 -4.53 -7.99
CA SER A 457 6.55 -4.58 -8.09
C SER A 457 7.06 -5.50 -9.22
N LEU A 458 6.35 -6.59 -9.50
CA LEU A 458 6.71 -7.56 -10.54
C LEU A 458 6.30 -7.09 -11.93
N ILE A 459 5.07 -6.60 -12.08
CA ILE A 459 4.55 -6.15 -13.40
C ILE A 459 5.22 -4.86 -13.88
N CYS A 460 5.74 -4.05 -12.95
CA CYS A 460 6.62 -2.92 -13.21
C CYS A 460 8.00 -3.33 -13.72
N GLU A 461 8.28 -4.60 -14.04
CA GLU A 461 9.45 -4.95 -14.85
C GLU A 461 9.24 -4.59 -16.32
N ASN A 462 7.99 -4.65 -16.82
CA ASN A 462 7.63 -4.12 -18.12
C ASN A 462 7.53 -2.59 -18.05
N SER A 463 8.09 -1.93 -19.05
CA SER A 463 8.21 -0.49 -19.04
C SER A 463 6.86 0.22 -19.21
N ASP A 464 5.98 -0.29 -20.06
CA ASP A 464 4.70 0.36 -20.36
C ASP A 464 3.73 0.26 -19.18
N ASN A 465 3.70 -0.88 -18.50
CA ASN A 465 2.98 -1.04 -17.23
C ASN A 465 3.47 -0.03 -16.16
N GLY A 466 4.79 0.11 -15.99
CA GLY A 466 5.35 1.07 -15.04
C GLY A 466 4.99 2.52 -15.38
N LYS A 467 4.98 2.86 -16.68
CA LYS A 467 4.53 4.16 -17.19
C LYS A 467 3.08 4.46 -16.80
N TYR A 468 2.21 3.47 -16.92
CA TYR A 468 0.81 3.59 -16.51
C TYR A 468 0.70 3.95 -15.03
N PHE A 469 1.42 3.25 -14.15
CA PHE A 469 1.35 3.51 -12.70
C PHE A 469 1.91 4.88 -12.30
N LEU A 470 2.98 5.33 -12.97
CA LEU A 470 3.52 6.67 -12.78
C LEU A 470 2.48 7.75 -13.12
N ARG A 471 1.84 7.63 -14.28
CA ARG A 471 0.82 8.58 -14.76
C ARG A 471 -0.43 8.63 -13.88
N ASN A 472 -0.76 7.51 -13.25
CA ASN A 472 -1.95 7.37 -12.40
C ASN A 472 -1.68 7.63 -10.91
N GLY A 473 -0.50 8.15 -10.57
CA GLY A 473 -0.17 8.65 -9.24
C GLY A 473 0.07 7.58 -8.18
N VAL A 474 0.40 6.35 -8.58
CA VAL A 474 0.71 5.25 -7.63
C VAL A 474 1.89 5.61 -6.73
N THR A 475 2.85 6.38 -7.23
CA THR A 475 3.98 6.91 -6.46
C THR A 475 3.57 7.74 -5.24
N TYR A 476 2.48 8.53 -5.32
CA TYR A 476 1.94 9.21 -4.14
C TYR A 476 1.39 8.24 -3.10
N GLU A 477 0.63 7.25 -3.55
CA GLU A 477 0.06 6.24 -2.66
C GLU A 477 1.15 5.45 -1.95
N LEU A 478 2.22 5.07 -2.67
CA LEU A 478 3.39 4.42 -2.10
C LEU A 478 4.06 5.30 -1.04
N ILE A 479 4.21 6.60 -1.31
CA ILE A 479 4.77 7.57 -0.34
C ILE A 479 3.91 7.67 0.92
N ASP A 480 2.59 7.73 0.77
CA ASP A 480 1.67 7.81 1.91
C ASP A 480 1.67 6.50 2.72
N ILE A 481 1.74 5.34 2.07
CA ILE A 481 1.90 4.03 2.74
C ILE A 481 3.18 3.99 3.57
N ILE A 482 4.31 4.41 2.97
CA ILE A 482 5.61 4.47 3.64
C ILE A 482 5.58 5.43 4.84
N SER A 483 4.85 6.54 4.72
CA SER A 483 4.72 7.54 5.78
C SER A 483 3.94 7.02 6.98
N ILE A 484 2.82 6.33 6.73
CA ILE A 484 1.92 5.81 7.77
C ILE A 484 2.56 4.63 8.50
N GLN A 485 3.21 3.73 7.75
CA GLN A 485 3.72 2.45 8.28
C GLN A 485 5.19 2.51 8.74
N SER A 486 5.67 3.70 9.14
CA SER A 486 7.10 4.02 9.36
C SER A 486 7.80 3.29 10.53
N THR A 487 7.18 2.24 11.07
CA THR A 487 7.72 1.36 12.11
C THR A 487 7.53 -0.10 11.70
N HIS A 488 8.43 -0.63 10.87
CA HIS A 488 8.59 -2.06 10.54
C HIS A 488 7.34 -2.87 10.15
N THR A 489 6.79 -2.59 8.98
CA THR A 489 5.86 -3.52 8.32
C THR A 489 6.45 -4.06 7.02
N LEU A 490 6.26 -5.36 6.75
CA LEU A 490 6.60 -6.03 5.49
C LEU A 490 6.00 -5.30 4.26
N THR A 491 4.89 -4.58 4.49
CA THR A 491 4.19 -3.76 3.50
C THR A 491 4.95 -2.48 3.16
N ALA A 492 5.55 -1.79 4.14
CA ALA A 492 6.41 -0.63 3.88
C ALA A 492 7.66 -1.01 3.08
N GLU A 493 8.30 -2.14 3.40
CA GLU A 493 9.38 -2.71 2.59
C GLU A 493 8.96 -2.95 1.16
N LYS A 494 7.80 -3.57 0.96
CA LYS A 494 7.30 -3.81 -0.40
C LYS A 494 6.98 -2.52 -1.14
N ALA A 495 6.47 -1.50 -0.45
CA ALA A 495 6.22 -0.19 -1.05
C ALA A 495 7.52 0.51 -1.49
N VAL A 496 8.58 0.46 -0.67
CA VAL A 496 9.92 0.96 -1.05
C VAL A 496 10.47 0.17 -2.25
N HIS A 497 10.30 -1.15 -2.26
CA HIS A 497 10.69 -1.96 -3.41
C HIS A 497 9.96 -1.56 -4.70
N CYS A 498 8.65 -1.29 -4.63
CA CYS A 498 7.87 -0.79 -5.77
C CYS A 498 8.43 0.54 -6.29
N LEU A 499 8.71 1.50 -5.38
CA LEU A 499 9.30 2.79 -5.76
C LEU A 499 10.64 2.61 -6.47
N ASN A 500 11.50 1.73 -5.95
CA ASN A 500 12.80 1.42 -6.58
C ASN A 500 12.65 0.89 -8.01
N GLN A 501 11.70 -0.02 -8.25
CA GLN A 501 11.45 -0.53 -9.60
C GLN A 501 11.02 0.59 -10.55
N LEU A 502 10.07 1.44 -10.12
CA LEU A 502 9.60 2.57 -10.91
C LEU A 502 10.73 3.58 -11.22
N PHE A 503 11.59 3.88 -10.25
CA PHE A 503 12.73 4.79 -10.45
C PHE A 503 13.80 4.19 -11.36
N ASN A 504 14.12 2.91 -11.21
CA ASN A 504 15.04 2.22 -12.11
C ASN A 504 14.58 2.27 -13.56
N GLN A 505 13.27 2.12 -13.81
CA GLN A 505 12.72 2.26 -15.15
C GLN A 505 12.84 3.68 -15.69
N ILE A 506 12.53 4.69 -14.88
CA ILE A 506 12.70 6.10 -15.25
C ILE A 506 14.15 6.38 -15.61
N LYS A 507 15.10 5.94 -14.79
CA LYS A 507 16.54 6.12 -15.03
C LYS A 507 16.98 5.51 -16.35
N LYS A 508 16.69 4.22 -16.59
CA LYS A 508 17.03 3.54 -17.86
C LYS A 508 16.45 4.28 -19.08
N ARG A 509 15.23 4.81 -18.97
CA ARG A 509 14.58 5.53 -20.07
C ARG A 509 15.17 6.91 -20.32
N LEU A 510 15.55 7.61 -19.25
CA LEU A 510 16.28 8.88 -19.32
C LEU A 510 17.65 8.70 -19.97
N GLU A 511 18.38 7.65 -19.59
CA GLU A 511 19.68 7.29 -20.19
C GLU A 511 19.53 6.99 -21.69
N ASN A 512 18.41 6.40 -22.10
CA ASN A 512 18.08 6.12 -23.51
C ASN A 512 17.49 7.33 -24.27
N GLY A 513 17.34 8.50 -23.64
CA GLY A 513 16.90 9.73 -24.29
C GLY A 513 15.40 9.80 -24.66
N ASN A 514 14.54 8.98 -24.04
CA ASN A 514 13.09 9.02 -24.31
C ASN A 514 12.42 10.19 -23.57
N LEU A 515 12.08 11.23 -24.32
CA LEU A 515 11.54 12.50 -23.82
C LEU A 515 10.00 12.52 -23.63
N SER A 516 9.30 11.40 -23.85
CA SER A 516 7.83 11.35 -23.72
C SER A 516 7.31 11.14 -22.30
N ASP A 517 8.20 10.82 -21.34
CA ASP A 517 7.89 10.45 -19.94
C ASP A 517 8.25 11.57 -18.93
N ILE A 518 8.46 12.78 -19.44
CA ILE A 518 8.97 13.92 -18.70
C ILE A 518 7.96 14.47 -17.69
N ASP A 519 6.67 14.42 -18.02
CA ASP A 519 5.61 14.85 -17.12
C ASP A 519 5.56 13.92 -15.88
N ASP A 520 5.95 12.64 -16.03
CA ASP A 520 6.03 11.64 -14.96
C ASP A 520 7.22 11.90 -14.00
N ILE A 521 8.31 12.48 -14.53
CA ILE A 521 9.54 12.83 -13.80
C ILE A 521 9.42 14.15 -13.04
N ALA A 522 8.81 15.14 -13.69
CA ALA A 522 8.45 16.42 -13.10
C ALA A 522 7.58 16.28 -11.85
N PHE A 523 6.73 15.25 -11.84
CA PHE A 523 5.90 14.92 -10.70
C PHE A 523 6.75 14.50 -9.49
N LEU A 524 7.73 13.62 -9.68
CA LEU A 524 8.60 13.10 -8.62
C LEU A 524 9.51 14.18 -8.00
N PHE A 525 10.09 15.06 -8.82
CA PHE A 525 11.03 16.11 -8.36
C PHE A 525 10.38 17.32 -7.68
N LYS A 526 9.05 17.44 -7.71
CA LYS A 526 8.35 18.47 -6.90
C LYS A 526 8.23 18.09 -5.43
N SER A 527 8.62 16.87 -5.04
CA SER A 527 8.41 16.37 -3.68
C SER A 527 9.71 16.35 -2.85
N ASP A 528 10.10 17.51 -2.31
CA ASP A 528 11.02 17.56 -1.15
C ASP A 528 10.54 16.63 -0.02
N ARG A 529 9.22 16.41 0.03
CA ARG A 529 8.51 15.47 0.90
C ARG A 529 9.00 14.01 0.77
N LEU A 530 9.27 13.49 -0.44
CA LEU A 530 9.72 12.09 -0.61
C LEU A 530 11.11 11.88 0.00
N ASN A 531 12.07 12.76 -0.32
CA ASN A 531 13.42 12.71 0.27
C ASN A 531 13.36 12.78 1.79
N MET A 532 12.54 13.70 2.34
CA MET A 532 12.35 13.83 3.79
C MET A 532 11.77 12.55 4.41
N ILE A 533 10.74 11.96 3.82
CA ILE A 533 10.11 10.71 4.31
C ILE A 533 11.10 9.55 4.30
N LEU A 534 11.84 9.37 3.21
CA LEU A 534 12.83 8.29 3.10
C LEU A 534 13.99 8.46 4.09
N HIS A 535 14.50 9.68 4.29
CA HIS A 535 15.52 9.95 5.30
C HIS A 535 15.00 9.73 6.73
N ASN A 536 13.76 10.13 7.02
CA ASN A 536 13.13 9.88 8.32
C ASN A 536 12.95 8.37 8.59
N LEU A 537 12.55 7.60 7.58
CA LEU A 537 12.42 6.16 7.70
C LEU A 537 13.77 5.48 7.89
N LEU A 538 14.80 5.94 7.19
CA LEU A 538 16.18 5.46 7.34
C LEU A 538 16.70 5.68 8.78
N GLY A 539 16.32 6.78 9.43
CA GLY A 539 16.72 7.06 10.82
C GLY A 539 15.97 6.26 11.89
N LYS A 540 14.80 5.67 11.55
CA LYS A 540 13.93 4.96 12.49
C LYS A 540 13.97 3.44 12.36
N SER A 541 14.27 2.93 11.17
CA SER A 541 14.32 1.50 10.90
C SER A 541 15.51 0.86 11.64
N SER A 542 15.38 -0.38 12.13
CA SER A 542 16.48 -1.26 12.56
C SER A 542 16.69 -2.45 11.61
N ASP A 543 15.90 -2.55 10.55
CA ASP A 543 15.92 -3.66 9.58
C ASP A 543 16.97 -3.38 8.50
N VAL A 544 17.89 -4.31 8.32
CA VAL A 544 19.06 -4.17 7.45
C VAL A 544 18.66 -4.17 5.97
N ASP A 545 17.67 -4.97 5.58
CA ASP A 545 17.23 -5.08 4.19
C ASP A 545 16.39 -3.87 3.79
N LEU A 546 15.48 -3.41 4.66
CA LEU A 546 14.75 -2.17 4.45
C LEU A 546 15.71 -0.98 4.33
N HIS A 547 16.72 -0.89 5.20
CA HIS A 547 17.75 0.15 5.11
C HIS A 547 18.46 0.15 3.76
N LYS A 548 18.87 -1.02 3.27
CA LYS A 548 19.53 -1.16 1.98
C LYS A 548 18.61 -0.67 0.85
N GLN A 549 17.34 -1.07 0.87
CA GLN A 549 16.37 -0.65 -0.13
C GLN A 549 16.09 0.86 -0.12
N ILE A 550 16.00 1.48 1.06
CA ILE A 550 15.81 2.93 1.19
C ILE A 550 17.05 3.68 0.67
N LYS A 551 18.27 3.21 1.00
CA LYS A 551 19.50 3.81 0.48
C LYS A 551 19.58 3.71 -1.03
N THR A 552 19.24 2.56 -1.62
CA THR A 552 19.13 2.42 -3.07
C THR A 552 18.13 3.42 -3.65
N CYS A 553 16.96 3.57 -3.03
CA CYS A 553 15.94 4.53 -3.46
C CYS A 553 16.46 5.97 -3.50
N LEU A 554 17.13 6.41 -2.43
CA LEU A 554 17.73 7.73 -2.33
C LEU A 554 18.81 7.95 -3.39
N ILE A 555 19.65 6.95 -3.67
CA ILE A 555 20.67 7.01 -4.73
C ILE A 555 20.00 7.15 -6.09
N GLU A 556 18.96 6.36 -6.40
CA GLU A 556 18.26 6.44 -7.69
C GLU A 556 17.60 7.81 -7.89
N ILE A 557 16.99 8.40 -6.85
CA ILE A 557 16.44 9.75 -6.91
C ILE A 557 17.54 10.77 -7.24
N GLN A 558 18.70 10.67 -6.58
CA GLN A 558 19.84 11.56 -6.81
C GLN A 558 20.42 11.39 -8.23
N ASP A 559 20.52 10.16 -8.73
CA ASP A 559 21.00 9.86 -10.07
C ASP A 559 20.06 10.39 -11.14
N ILE A 560 18.74 10.18 -10.98
CA ILE A 560 17.73 10.76 -11.88
C ILE A 560 17.83 12.29 -11.83
N ALA A 561 18.00 12.90 -10.65
CA ALA A 561 18.18 14.35 -10.52
C ALA A 561 19.41 14.84 -11.29
N LYS A 562 20.52 14.09 -11.19
CA LYS A 562 21.79 14.39 -11.85
C LYS A 562 21.72 14.20 -13.37
N ILE A 563 21.05 13.16 -13.85
CA ILE A 563 20.79 12.95 -15.29
C ILE A 563 19.96 14.10 -15.83
N CYS A 564 18.95 14.52 -15.07
CA CYS A 564 18.14 15.67 -15.43
C CYS A 564 18.95 16.99 -15.41
N SER A 565 19.81 17.23 -14.42
CA SER A 565 20.66 18.43 -14.38
C SER A 565 21.71 18.46 -15.48
N ASN A 566 22.21 17.29 -15.90
CA ASN A 566 23.15 17.14 -17.01
C ASN A 566 22.47 16.98 -18.38
N HIS A 567 21.15 17.16 -18.45
CA HIS A 567 20.40 16.93 -19.66
C HIS A 567 20.91 17.80 -20.82
N ASN A 568 21.49 17.12 -21.81
CA ASN A 568 21.92 17.73 -23.06
C ASN A 568 20.70 18.01 -23.95
N CYS A 569 20.05 19.13 -23.69
CA CYS A 569 18.77 19.45 -24.31
C CYS A 569 18.86 19.53 -25.84
N PHE A 570 18.25 18.55 -26.52
CA PHE A 570 18.17 18.52 -27.98
C PHE A 570 17.62 19.83 -28.55
N TYR A 571 16.58 20.40 -27.92
CA TYR A 571 16.00 21.67 -28.34
C TYR A 571 16.97 22.85 -28.22
N LYS A 572 17.71 22.93 -27.11
CA LYS A 572 18.81 23.91 -26.94
C LYS A 572 19.85 23.74 -28.03
N ASN A 573 20.30 22.51 -28.29
CA ASN A 573 21.31 22.22 -29.31
C ASN A 573 20.81 22.57 -30.72
N LEU A 574 19.55 22.29 -31.02
CA LEU A 574 18.91 22.65 -32.28
C LEU A 574 18.87 24.17 -32.47
N CYS A 575 18.46 24.91 -31.43
CA CYS A 575 18.47 26.37 -31.46
C CYS A 575 19.89 26.93 -31.61
N ARG A 576 20.88 26.38 -30.89
CA ARG A 576 22.30 26.75 -31.02
C ARG A 576 22.85 26.49 -32.42
N LYS A 577 22.49 25.37 -33.05
CA LYS A 577 22.84 25.08 -34.45
C LYS A 577 22.28 26.14 -35.40
N PHE A 578 21.04 26.56 -35.21
CA PHE A 578 20.47 27.67 -36.00
C PHE A 578 21.27 28.96 -35.79
N ILE A 579 21.56 29.34 -34.55
CA ILE A 579 22.32 30.57 -34.23
C ILE A 579 23.68 30.59 -34.92
N ILE A 580 24.48 29.53 -34.71
CA ILE A 580 25.84 29.42 -35.23
C ILE A 580 25.84 29.47 -36.76
N ASN A 581 24.89 28.79 -37.40
CA ASN A 581 24.88 28.65 -38.85
C ASN A 581 24.25 29.84 -39.57
N ASN A 582 23.34 30.60 -38.92
CA ASN A 582 22.49 31.56 -39.62
C ASN A 582 22.58 33.00 -39.11
N LEU A 583 22.95 33.25 -37.84
CA LEU A 583 22.85 34.59 -37.25
C LEU A 583 24.17 35.37 -37.19
N LYS A 584 25.33 34.69 -37.24
CA LYS A 584 26.67 35.32 -37.18
C LYS A 584 26.79 36.44 -36.12
N ILE A 585 26.22 36.23 -34.94
CA ILE A 585 26.25 37.21 -33.83
C ILE A 585 27.66 37.23 -33.24
N ASN A 586 28.24 38.43 -33.08
CA ASN A 586 29.53 38.58 -32.42
C ASN A 586 29.40 38.27 -30.92
N ASP A 587 30.31 37.46 -30.38
CA ASP A 587 30.34 37.04 -28.96
C ASP A 587 30.40 38.23 -27.98
N ALA A 588 30.84 39.41 -28.43
CA ALA A 588 30.81 40.65 -27.65
C ALA A 588 29.39 41.03 -27.18
N PHE A 589 28.33 40.63 -27.90
CA PHE A 589 26.94 40.88 -27.52
C PHE A 589 26.38 39.81 -26.56
N LEU A 590 27.04 38.65 -26.44
CA LEU A 590 26.48 37.47 -25.78
C LEU A 590 26.95 37.37 -24.33
N GLU A 591 26.07 36.88 -23.47
CA GLU A 591 26.37 36.53 -22.07
C GLU A 591 25.89 35.10 -21.79
N PRO A 592 26.69 34.08 -22.17
CA PRO A 592 26.26 32.68 -22.14
C PRO A 592 25.85 32.17 -20.76
N ALA A 593 26.31 32.82 -19.68
CA ALA A 593 25.88 32.51 -18.32
C ALA A 593 24.37 32.65 -18.10
N TYR A 594 23.67 33.43 -18.95
CA TYR A 594 22.22 33.65 -18.88
C TYR A 594 21.43 32.93 -19.99
N ASP A 595 22.06 32.06 -20.78
CA ASP A 595 21.36 31.18 -21.71
C ASP A 595 20.36 30.29 -20.96
N MET A 596 19.13 30.16 -21.47
CA MET A 596 18.09 29.39 -20.80
C MET A 596 17.14 28.73 -21.78
N CYS A 597 16.96 27.42 -21.64
CA CYS A 597 15.97 26.67 -22.41
C CYS A 597 14.63 26.64 -21.68
N TYR A 598 13.57 27.07 -22.35
CA TYR A 598 12.20 27.04 -21.85
C TYR A 598 11.34 26.00 -22.60
N CYS A 599 11.94 25.02 -23.28
CA CYS A 599 11.15 23.87 -23.76
C CYS A 599 10.40 23.23 -22.58
N LYS A 600 9.28 22.55 -22.87
CA LYS A 600 8.43 21.96 -21.82
C LYS A 600 9.26 21.17 -20.79
N PHE A 601 10.23 20.36 -21.25
CA PHE A 601 11.16 19.66 -20.36
C PHE A 601 11.96 20.57 -19.43
N CYS A 602 12.75 21.50 -19.97
CA CYS A 602 13.65 22.31 -19.17
C CYS A 602 12.89 23.27 -18.24
N PHE A 603 11.71 23.74 -18.65
CA PHE A 603 10.80 24.50 -17.80
C PHE A 603 10.32 23.66 -16.61
N THR A 604 9.76 22.48 -16.88
CA THR A 604 9.19 21.64 -15.83
C THR A 604 10.26 21.09 -14.89
N LEU A 605 11.43 20.72 -15.42
CA LEU A 605 12.55 20.22 -14.64
C LEU A 605 13.06 21.23 -13.60
N ARG A 606 13.10 22.52 -13.95
CA ARG A 606 13.53 23.57 -13.00
C ARG A 606 12.49 23.87 -11.93
N GLY A 607 11.26 23.37 -12.05
CA GLY A 607 10.16 23.75 -11.17
C GLY A 607 9.71 25.20 -11.34
N ASP A 608 9.93 25.78 -12.53
CA ASP A 608 9.57 27.17 -12.81
C ASP A 608 8.03 27.38 -12.72
N LYS A 609 7.62 28.58 -12.32
CA LYS A 609 6.21 29.03 -12.43
C LYS A 609 5.97 29.62 -13.80
N GLU A 610 4.77 29.47 -14.35
CA GLU A 610 4.46 30.10 -15.65
C GLU A 610 4.50 31.63 -15.62
N TYR A 611 4.24 32.22 -14.45
CA TYR A 611 4.15 33.67 -14.26
C TYR A 611 5.01 34.12 -13.08
N TYR A 612 5.66 35.27 -13.26
CA TYR A 612 6.41 35.96 -12.21
C TYR A 612 6.01 37.44 -12.17
N ALA A 613 6.05 38.03 -10.96
CA ALA A 613 5.91 39.46 -10.74
C ALA A 613 7.29 40.08 -10.50
N ARG A 614 7.54 41.23 -11.15
CA ARG A 614 8.89 41.79 -11.30
C ARG A 614 8.84 43.29 -11.60
N GLY A 615 9.72 44.06 -10.97
CA GLY A 615 9.88 45.51 -11.17
C GLY A 615 9.35 46.30 -9.98
N TYR A 616 9.45 47.63 -10.03
CA TYR A 616 8.86 48.51 -9.03
C TYR A 616 8.10 49.68 -9.70
N PRO A 617 6.75 49.74 -9.57
CA PRO A 617 5.87 48.74 -8.94
C PRO A 617 5.98 47.37 -9.63
N GLU A 618 5.50 46.30 -9.01
CA GLU A 618 5.59 44.98 -9.63
C GLU A 618 4.64 44.85 -10.82
N SER A 619 5.14 44.27 -11.93
CA SER A 619 4.32 43.86 -13.06
C SER A 619 4.44 42.36 -13.30
N THR A 620 3.30 41.71 -13.57
CA THR A 620 3.28 40.28 -13.95
C THR A 620 3.70 40.11 -15.40
N TYR A 621 4.48 39.07 -15.68
CA TYR A 621 4.81 38.63 -17.05
C TYR A 621 4.83 37.09 -17.13
N ALA A 622 4.61 36.57 -18.33
CA ALA A 622 4.64 35.13 -18.61
C ALA A 622 6.05 34.67 -19.01
N LEU A 623 6.51 33.54 -18.52
CA LEU A 623 7.75 32.93 -19.01
C LEU A 623 7.60 32.48 -20.47
N PRO A 624 8.68 32.51 -21.27
CA PRO A 624 8.60 32.19 -22.69
C PRO A 624 8.64 30.68 -22.94
N ILE A 625 7.66 29.95 -22.41
CA ILE A 625 7.57 28.48 -22.53
C ILE A 625 7.52 28.07 -24.02
N GLY A 626 8.35 27.10 -24.37
CA GLY A 626 8.59 26.65 -25.74
C GLY A 626 9.71 27.38 -26.48
N TRP A 627 10.39 28.35 -25.88
CA TRP A 627 11.48 29.12 -26.50
C TRP A 627 12.86 28.76 -25.92
N TYR A 628 13.92 29.10 -26.64
CA TYR A 628 15.29 29.09 -26.13
C TYR A 628 15.79 30.54 -26.07
N ARG A 629 16.29 30.96 -24.90
CA ARG A 629 16.91 32.27 -24.70
C ARG A 629 18.42 32.17 -24.78
N ILE A 630 19.01 33.05 -25.58
CA ILE A 630 20.42 33.41 -25.51
C ILE A 630 20.55 34.64 -24.61
N GLY A 631 21.45 34.60 -23.63
CA GLY A 631 21.76 35.76 -22.80
C GLY A 631 22.46 36.85 -23.60
N LEU A 632 22.05 38.11 -23.42
CA LEU A 632 22.70 39.28 -24.02
C LEU A 632 23.39 40.11 -22.94
N LYS A 633 24.53 40.73 -23.29
CA LYS A 633 25.20 41.67 -22.39
C LYS A 633 24.37 42.93 -22.22
N LEU A 634 24.22 43.34 -20.97
CA LEU A 634 23.52 44.58 -20.65
C LEU A 634 24.43 45.80 -20.86
N PRO A 635 23.88 46.92 -21.38
CA PRO A 635 24.63 48.16 -21.48
C PRO A 635 24.95 48.71 -20.07
N PRO A 636 26.03 49.50 -19.89
CA PRO A 636 26.43 50.03 -18.58
C PRO A 636 25.31 50.75 -17.82
N ARG A 637 24.46 51.50 -18.53
CA ARG A 637 23.29 52.19 -17.97
C ARG A 637 22.32 51.27 -17.23
N ALA A 638 22.18 50.01 -17.68
CA ALA A 638 21.30 49.04 -17.04
C ALA A 638 21.75 48.73 -15.60
N LYS A 639 23.06 48.70 -15.35
CA LYS A 639 23.63 48.46 -14.02
C LYS A 639 23.43 49.67 -13.11
N VAL A 640 23.71 50.87 -13.63
CA VAL A 640 23.55 52.13 -12.89
C VAL A 640 22.09 52.34 -12.47
N GLU A 641 21.14 52.06 -13.36
CA GLU A 641 19.71 52.20 -13.06
C GLU A 641 19.12 51.03 -12.27
N ASN A 642 19.91 49.99 -11.98
CA ASN A 642 19.46 48.72 -11.43
C ASN A 642 18.23 48.17 -12.20
N ALA A 643 18.32 48.23 -13.54
CA ALA A 643 17.20 47.97 -14.44
C ALA A 643 16.69 46.54 -14.29
N PHE A 644 17.60 45.57 -14.08
CA PHE A 644 17.21 44.17 -13.97
C PHE A 644 16.35 43.89 -12.73
N GLU A 645 16.43 44.67 -11.65
CA GLU A 645 15.54 44.54 -10.50
C GLU A 645 14.29 45.41 -10.68
N LYS A 646 14.49 46.70 -11.02
CA LYS A 646 13.45 47.74 -10.98
C LYS A 646 12.55 47.80 -12.22
N TRP A 647 12.98 47.35 -13.39
CA TRP A 647 12.22 47.54 -14.63
C TRP A 647 11.29 46.38 -14.98
N HIS A 648 10.20 46.61 -15.70
CA HIS A 648 9.29 45.53 -16.08
C HIS A 648 9.86 44.64 -17.18
N ARG A 649 9.33 43.42 -17.29
CA ARG A 649 9.80 42.40 -18.25
C ARG A 649 8.77 42.27 -19.36
N ALA A 650 9.22 42.33 -20.60
CA ALA A 650 8.36 42.25 -21.78
C ALA A 650 9.07 41.54 -22.94
N PHE A 651 8.35 41.38 -24.04
CA PHE A 651 8.77 40.67 -25.24
C PHE A 651 8.46 41.50 -26.48
N HIS A 652 9.35 41.46 -27.46
CA HIS A 652 9.21 42.12 -28.76
C HIS A 652 9.45 41.10 -29.87
N GLY A 653 8.42 40.74 -30.64
CA GLY A 653 8.57 39.92 -31.83
C GLY A 653 9.38 40.64 -32.90
N THR A 654 10.20 39.92 -33.66
CA THR A 654 10.94 40.52 -34.78
C THR A 654 11.22 39.50 -35.89
N ARG A 655 11.93 39.93 -36.93
CA ARG A 655 12.43 39.10 -38.04
C ARG A 655 13.89 38.75 -37.83
N VAL A 656 14.32 37.60 -38.35
CA VAL A 656 15.70 37.13 -38.26
C VAL A 656 16.70 38.14 -38.83
N GLU A 657 16.37 38.75 -39.96
CA GLU A 657 17.17 39.79 -40.63
C GLU A 657 17.39 41.06 -39.78
N ASN A 658 16.51 41.34 -38.81
CA ASN A 658 16.60 42.52 -37.97
C ASN A 658 17.45 42.32 -36.71
N ILE A 659 17.82 41.07 -36.38
CA ILE A 659 18.53 40.75 -35.13
C ILE A 659 19.83 41.54 -35.01
N LEU A 660 20.69 41.48 -36.04
CA LEU A 660 21.99 42.16 -36.00
C LEU A 660 21.84 43.68 -35.93
N LYS A 661 20.88 44.24 -36.67
CA LYS A 661 20.60 45.69 -36.66
C LYS A 661 20.18 46.17 -35.25
N ILE A 662 19.32 45.41 -34.58
CA ILE A 662 18.86 45.71 -33.22
C ILE A 662 20.03 45.59 -32.22
N LEU A 663 20.85 44.54 -32.33
CA LEU A 663 22.00 44.34 -31.43
C LEU A 663 23.06 45.44 -31.59
N GLN A 664 23.39 45.83 -32.81
CA GLN A 664 24.38 46.87 -33.10
C GLN A 664 23.94 48.25 -32.60
N HIS A 665 22.64 48.56 -32.69
CA HIS A 665 22.12 49.84 -32.21
C HIS A 665 21.91 49.87 -30.68
N GLY A 666 21.61 48.71 -30.09
CA GLY A 666 21.40 48.59 -28.64
C GLY A 666 20.05 49.14 -28.12
N ASP A 667 19.13 49.49 -29.03
CA ASP A 667 17.75 49.90 -28.74
C ASP A 667 16.80 49.39 -29.84
N LEU A 668 15.50 49.38 -29.56
CA LEU A 668 14.47 49.08 -30.56
C LEU A 668 14.16 50.36 -31.36
N LEU A 669 14.39 50.31 -32.67
CA LEU A 669 14.09 51.43 -33.58
C LEU A 669 12.59 51.51 -33.88
N MET A 670 12.10 52.74 -34.09
CA MET A 670 10.71 53.04 -34.42
C MET A 670 10.54 53.24 -35.93
N PRO A 671 9.35 52.96 -36.50
CA PRO A 671 9.02 53.39 -37.85
C PRO A 671 9.26 54.91 -38.00
N GLY A 672 10.00 55.28 -39.06
CA GLY A 672 10.48 56.64 -39.31
C GLY A 672 11.95 56.89 -38.98
N ASP A 673 12.61 56.02 -38.21
CA ASP A 673 14.04 56.13 -37.92
C ASP A 673 14.92 55.82 -39.12
N ILE A 674 16.11 56.42 -39.13
CA ILE A 674 17.16 56.11 -40.09
C ILE A 674 18.16 55.17 -39.41
N THR A 675 18.37 53.98 -39.99
CA THR A 675 19.38 53.03 -39.51
C THR A 675 20.79 53.58 -39.71
N ALA A 676 21.80 52.97 -39.06
CA ALA A 676 23.20 53.34 -39.29
C ALA A 676 23.66 53.22 -40.75
N GLU A 677 22.92 52.44 -41.56
CA GLU A 677 23.13 52.24 -43.00
C GLU A 677 22.43 53.30 -43.86
N GLY A 678 21.75 54.28 -43.25
CA GLY A 678 21.02 55.35 -43.95
C GLY A 678 19.62 54.97 -44.43
N GLN A 679 19.11 53.78 -44.07
CA GLN A 679 17.78 53.33 -44.48
C GLN A 679 16.70 53.84 -43.52
N GLN A 680 15.66 54.49 -44.03
CA GLN A 680 14.49 54.84 -43.23
C GLN A 680 13.58 53.62 -43.01
N LEU A 681 13.21 53.35 -41.76
CA LEU A 681 12.29 52.28 -41.39
C LEU A 681 10.85 52.66 -41.75
N LYS A 682 10.15 51.76 -42.46
CA LYS A 682 8.74 51.92 -42.85
C LYS A 682 7.82 51.18 -41.87
N GLU A 683 6.56 51.58 -41.84
CA GLU A 683 5.49 50.82 -41.20
C GLU A 683 5.27 49.51 -41.97
N LEU A 684 5.08 48.39 -41.26
CA LEU A 684 4.94 47.05 -41.85
C LEU A 684 3.46 46.71 -42.09
N ASP A 685 3.17 45.93 -43.15
CA ASP A 685 1.83 45.40 -43.44
C ASP A 685 1.34 44.47 -42.31
N GLY A 686 0.09 44.66 -41.86
CA GLY A 686 -0.53 43.93 -40.75
C GLY A 686 -0.58 44.71 -39.42
N HIS A 687 -0.02 45.92 -39.39
CA HIS A 687 -0.22 46.91 -38.33
C HIS A 687 -1.07 48.08 -38.85
N PHE A 688 -1.63 48.88 -37.96
CA PHE A 688 -2.19 50.16 -38.35
C PHE A 688 -1.10 51.01 -39.03
N ASN A 689 -1.37 51.50 -40.23
CA ASN A 689 -0.48 52.39 -40.98
C ASN A 689 -1.12 53.78 -41.12
N LEU A 690 -0.41 54.75 -41.69
CA LEU A 690 -0.97 56.10 -41.90
C LEU A 690 -2.31 56.08 -42.66
N ASP A 691 -2.53 55.09 -43.53
CA ASP A 691 -3.73 54.96 -44.36
C ASP A 691 -4.88 54.20 -43.65
N TYR A 692 -4.56 53.42 -42.62
CA TYR A 692 -5.46 52.54 -41.87
C TYR A 692 -5.07 52.53 -40.40
N LYS A 693 -5.55 53.52 -39.63
CA LYS A 693 -5.36 53.60 -38.17
C LYS A 693 -6.60 54.16 -37.47
N PRO A 694 -6.89 53.76 -36.22
CA PRO A 694 -7.95 54.39 -35.42
C PRO A 694 -7.67 55.88 -35.26
N GLU A 695 -8.71 56.69 -35.20
CA GLU A 695 -8.59 58.13 -34.99
C GLU A 695 -7.79 58.41 -33.71
N GLY A 696 -6.72 59.20 -33.82
CA GLY A 696 -5.80 59.48 -32.71
C GLY A 696 -4.71 58.42 -32.42
N PHE A 697 -4.66 57.30 -33.15
CA PHE A 697 -3.58 56.32 -33.01
C PHE A 697 -2.29 56.82 -33.68
N ASP A 698 -1.15 56.70 -32.99
CA ASP A 698 0.16 57.05 -33.56
C ASP A 698 0.96 55.77 -33.77
N THR A 699 1.33 55.54 -35.03
CA THR A 699 2.02 54.37 -35.56
C THR A 699 3.53 54.42 -35.31
N ARG A 700 4.09 55.57 -34.94
CA ARG A 700 5.53 55.75 -34.64
C ARG A 700 5.83 55.45 -33.17
N GLN A 701 5.66 54.19 -32.78
CA GLN A 701 5.91 53.70 -31.42
C GLN A 701 6.58 52.33 -31.45
N VAL A 702 7.27 51.98 -30.36
CA VAL A 702 7.71 50.61 -30.11
C VAL A 702 6.61 49.87 -29.35
N PHE A 703 6.26 48.67 -29.83
CA PHE A 703 5.30 47.79 -29.18
C PHE A 703 6.01 46.59 -28.55
N VAL A 704 5.63 46.26 -27.31
CA VAL A 704 6.10 45.11 -26.55
C VAL A 704 4.92 44.48 -25.81
N SER A 705 5.11 43.29 -25.25
CA SER A 705 4.06 42.59 -24.50
C SER A 705 4.60 41.91 -23.26
N PRO A 706 3.85 41.83 -22.15
CA PRO A 706 4.25 41.02 -20.99
C PRO A 706 4.14 39.50 -21.22
N THR A 707 3.68 39.05 -22.40
CA THR A 707 3.63 37.63 -22.76
C THR A 707 4.15 37.35 -24.16
N ILE A 708 5.02 36.34 -24.27
CA ILE A 708 5.51 35.89 -25.58
C ILE A 708 4.39 35.22 -26.40
N ARG A 709 3.28 34.84 -25.78
CA ARG A 709 2.14 34.24 -26.49
C ARG A 709 1.54 35.22 -27.49
N TYR A 710 1.53 36.51 -27.14
CA TYR A 710 1.15 37.60 -28.02
C TYR A 710 2.31 38.05 -28.91
N ALA A 711 3.44 38.49 -28.32
CA ALA A 711 4.59 38.98 -29.08
C ALA A 711 5.23 37.94 -30.04
N GLY A 712 4.93 36.65 -29.85
CA GLY A 712 5.39 35.53 -30.69
C GLY A 712 4.43 35.11 -31.80
N LEU A 713 3.29 35.79 -31.98
CA LEU A 713 2.37 35.54 -33.10
C LEU A 713 3.02 35.86 -34.44
N ASN A 714 2.55 35.26 -35.54
CA ASN A 714 3.20 35.42 -36.86
C ASN A 714 3.27 36.88 -37.33
N VAL A 715 2.31 37.71 -36.93
CA VAL A 715 2.26 39.14 -37.28
C VAL A 715 3.40 39.93 -36.64
N TYR A 716 3.85 39.54 -35.45
CA TYR A 716 4.94 40.22 -34.72
C TYR A 716 6.28 39.48 -34.84
N SER A 717 6.26 38.15 -34.85
CA SER A 717 7.43 37.27 -34.95
C SER A 717 7.29 36.39 -36.19
N TYR A 718 7.92 36.85 -37.27
CA TYR A 718 7.75 36.24 -38.59
C TYR A 718 8.35 34.84 -38.64
N LYS A 719 7.61 33.93 -39.29
CA LYS A 719 7.99 32.53 -39.45
C LYS A 719 8.97 32.39 -40.62
N GLN A 720 10.22 32.01 -40.33
CA GLN A 720 11.24 31.74 -41.34
C GLN A 720 11.48 30.24 -41.49
N LYS A 721 11.53 29.75 -42.73
CA LYS A 721 11.89 28.36 -43.02
C LYS A 721 13.40 28.14 -42.84
N TRP A 722 13.77 27.05 -42.17
CA TRP A 722 15.14 26.60 -41.99
C TRP A 722 15.17 25.06 -42.03
N LYS A 723 15.56 24.50 -43.18
CA LYS A 723 15.43 23.06 -43.47
C LYS A 723 13.97 22.61 -43.29
N ASP A 724 13.75 21.52 -42.56
CA ASP A 724 12.43 20.96 -42.22
C ASP A 724 11.79 21.63 -41.00
N PHE A 725 12.32 22.79 -40.58
CA PHE A 725 11.87 23.52 -39.41
C PHE A 725 11.42 24.94 -39.78
N ASN A 726 10.57 25.46 -38.92
CA ASN A 726 10.13 26.84 -38.90
C ASN A 726 10.67 27.52 -37.66
N VAL A 727 11.32 28.66 -37.88
CA VAL A 727 11.98 29.43 -36.85
C VAL A 727 11.28 30.77 -36.66
N LYS A 728 11.11 31.15 -35.40
CA LYS A 728 10.62 32.45 -34.97
C LYS A 728 11.61 33.06 -34.00
N VAL A 729 11.71 34.39 -34.01
CA VAL A 729 12.62 35.13 -33.15
C VAL A 729 11.92 36.31 -32.46
N ALA A 730 12.34 36.58 -31.25
CA ALA A 730 11.85 37.71 -30.45
C ALA A 730 12.94 38.17 -29.47
N PHE A 731 12.88 39.40 -29.01
CA PHE A 731 13.69 39.88 -27.90
C PHE A 731 12.91 39.80 -26.59
N GLN A 732 13.56 39.31 -25.55
CA GLN A 732 13.16 39.56 -24.17
C GLN A 732 13.80 40.87 -23.72
N VAL A 733 12.98 41.80 -23.24
CA VAL A 733 13.38 43.18 -22.96
C VAL A 733 13.02 43.60 -21.53
N LEU A 734 13.81 44.50 -20.98
CA LEU A 734 13.45 45.31 -19.82
C LEU A 734 12.81 46.61 -20.32
N ILE A 735 11.71 47.05 -19.72
CA ILE A 735 11.06 48.32 -20.02
C ILE A 735 10.84 49.15 -18.76
N LYS A 736 11.24 50.42 -18.79
CA LYS A 736 11.19 51.31 -17.63
C LYS A 736 9.73 51.55 -17.17
N PRO A 737 9.40 51.36 -15.89
CA PRO A 737 8.07 51.66 -15.37
C PRO A 737 7.73 53.14 -15.54
N GLY A 738 6.46 53.45 -15.85
CA GLY A 738 5.99 54.82 -16.07
C GLY A 738 6.40 55.45 -17.41
N THR A 739 7.01 54.68 -18.32
CA THR A 739 7.42 55.19 -19.64
C THR A 739 6.66 54.57 -20.82
N TYR A 740 5.65 53.75 -20.56
CA TYR A 740 4.85 53.08 -21.59
C TYR A 740 3.36 53.15 -21.25
N LYS A 741 2.52 52.96 -22.27
CA LYS A 741 1.07 52.83 -22.13
C LYS A 741 0.67 51.37 -22.21
N ILE A 742 -0.35 50.98 -21.46
CA ILE A 742 -0.98 49.67 -21.54
C ILE A 742 -2.21 49.81 -22.43
N GLY A 743 -2.39 48.87 -23.36
CA GLY A 743 -3.49 48.86 -24.30
C GLY A 743 -3.94 47.45 -24.66
N LYS A 744 -5.08 47.40 -25.35
CA LYS A 744 -5.69 46.17 -25.84
C LYS A 744 -4.95 45.58 -27.02
N GLU A 745 -5.22 44.31 -27.28
CA GLU A 745 -4.77 43.61 -28.49
C GLU A 745 -5.23 44.31 -29.78
N THR A 746 -4.44 44.18 -30.84
CA THR A 746 -4.66 44.83 -32.14
C THR A 746 -4.81 43.84 -33.29
N ILE A 747 -4.88 42.54 -33.01
CA ILE A 747 -5.04 41.48 -34.01
C ILE A 747 -6.50 41.09 -34.26
N GLY A 748 -7.44 41.68 -33.51
CA GLY A 748 -8.89 41.57 -33.72
C GLY A 748 -9.47 40.23 -33.27
N THR A 749 -8.85 39.55 -32.31
CA THR A 749 -9.34 38.26 -31.81
C THR A 749 -10.20 38.40 -30.56
N SER A 750 -11.36 37.75 -30.56
CA SER A 750 -12.17 37.56 -29.35
C SER A 750 -11.66 36.44 -28.45
N GLU A 751 -10.74 35.61 -28.93
CA GLU A 751 -10.17 34.50 -28.15
C GLU A 751 -9.13 34.99 -27.15
N ARG A 752 -9.13 34.40 -25.96
CA ARG A 752 -8.17 34.72 -24.90
C ARG A 752 -6.78 34.21 -25.27
N ILE A 753 -5.82 35.13 -25.39
CA ILE A 753 -4.45 34.82 -25.85
C ILE A 753 -3.58 34.28 -24.71
N ASP A 754 -3.76 34.80 -23.50
CA ASP A 754 -3.00 34.41 -22.31
C ASP A 754 -3.95 34.13 -21.13
N GLN A 755 -3.65 33.10 -20.34
CA GLN A 755 -4.53 32.65 -19.27
C GLN A 755 -4.63 33.65 -18.11
N ARG A 756 -3.59 34.46 -17.86
CA ARG A 756 -3.54 35.39 -16.73
C ARG A 756 -3.55 36.85 -17.15
N ILE A 757 -3.02 37.17 -18.33
CA ILE A 757 -2.96 38.54 -18.85
C ILE A 757 -4.17 38.81 -19.75
N SER A 758 -4.94 39.87 -19.46
CA SER A 758 -6.13 40.24 -20.25
C SER A 758 -5.76 40.71 -21.65
N ASN A 759 -6.60 40.40 -22.65
CA ASN A 759 -6.46 40.96 -24.00
C ASN A 759 -6.54 42.50 -23.98
N ASP A 760 -7.14 43.12 -22.97
CA ASP A 760 -7.22 44.58 -22.83
C ASP A 760 -5.92 45.24 -22.31
N GLU A 761 -4.97 44.44 -21.84
CA GLU A 761 -3.73 44.92 -21.20
C GLU A 761 -2.45 44.29 -21.80
N ILE A 762 -2.60 43.52 -22.89
CA ILE A 762 -1.56 42.65 -23.44
C ILE A 762 -0.56 43.37 -24.35
N GLU A 763 -0.89 44.57 -24.83
CA GLU A 763 -0.04 45.36 -25.73
C GLU A 763 0.46 46.61 -25.02
N TRP A 764 1.78 46.77 -24.94
CA TRP A 764 2.42 47.92 -24.31
C TRP A 764 3.14 48.74 -25.37
N SER A 765 2.96 50.06 -25.34
CA SER A 765 3.55 50.95 -26.34
C SER A 765 4.33 52.11 -25.73
N THR A 766 5.41 52.54 -26.41
CA THR A 766 6.17 53.73 -26.01
C THR A 766 6.78 54.47 -27.19
N LYS A 767 6.90 55.80 -27.05
CA LYS A 767 7.62 56.71 -27.96
C LYS A 767 8.99 57.11 -27.41
N ARG A 768 9.29 56.78 -26.14
CA ARG A 768 10.48 57.27 -25.46
C ARG A 768 11.68 56.39 -25.84
N ARG A 769 12.81 57.01 -26.15
CA ARG A 769 14.08 56.31 -26.43
C ARG A 769 14.80 55.93 -25.15
N GLY A 770 15.62 54.89 -25.22
CA GLY A 770 16.45 54.47 -24.10
C GLY A 770 15.65 53.94 -22.91
N VAL A 771 14.35 53.68 -23.05
CA VAL A 771 13.53 53.11 -21.96
C VAL A 771 13.30 51.61 -22.13
N ILE A 772 13.86 51.02 -23.20
CA ILE A 772 13.86 49.59 -23.46
C ILE A 772 15.32 49.10 -23.51
N ILE A 773 15.56 47.91 -22.97
CA ILE A 773 16.88 47.24 -22.99
C ILE A 773 16.66 45.76 -23.34
N PRO A 774 17.07 45.31 -24.54
CA PRO A 774 17.13 43.88 -24.84
C PRO A 774 18.15 43.18 -23.93
N TYR A 775 17.75 42.07 -23.32
CA TYR A 775 18.64 41.27 -22.46
C TYR A 775 18.63 39.77 -22.79
N GLY A 776 17.72 39.34 -23.66
CA GLY A 776 17.70 37.99 -24.19
C GLY A 776 17.21 37.94 -25.62
N LEU A 777 17.86 37.13 -26.45
CA LEU A 777 17.34 36.77 -27.77
C LEU A 777 16.62 35.42 -27.66
N LEU A 778 15.33 35.40 -27.96
CA LEU A 778 14.48 34.22 -27.93
C LEU A 778 14.35 33.61 -29.32
N ILE A 779 14.50 32.29 -29.39
CA ILE A 779 14.34 31.50 -30.61
C ILE A 779 13.33 30.40 -30.35
N LYS A 780 12.38 30.24 -31.27
CA LYS A 780 11.46 29.10 -31.28
C LYS A 780 11.63 28.34 -32.57
N VAL A 781 11.90 27.04 -32.45
CA VAL A 781 12.01 26.11 -33.58
C VAL A 781 10.83 25.14 -33.52
N THR A 782 10.11 25.00 -34.62
CA THR A 782 8.96 24.09 -34.74
C THR A 782 9.14 23.23 -35.98
N LYS A 783 8.84 21.92 -35.91
CA LYS A 783 8.84 21.08 -37.11
C LYS A 783 7.75 21.57 -38.07
N GLU A 784 8.02 21.48 -39.36
CA GLU A 784 6.99 21.61 -40.36
C GLU A 784 6.02 20.43 -40.15
N ASN A 785 4.75 20.71 -39.85
CA ASN A 785 3.72 19.68 -40.00
C ASN A 785 3.67 19.39 -41.50
N LEU A 786 4.05 18.18 -41.89
CA LEU A 786 3.67 17.66 -43.20
C LEU A 786 2.14 17.67 -43.21
N SER A 787 1.57 18.63 -43.93
CA SER A 787 0.14 18.72 -44.20
C SER A 787 -0.34 17.47 -44.91
#